data_AF-A0A5C4K7K1-F1
#
_entry.id   AF-A0A5C4K7K1-F1
#
_cell.length_a   1.000
_cell.length_b   1.000
_cell.length_c   1.000
_cell.angle_alpha   90.00
_cell.angle_beta   90.00
_cell.angle_gamma   90.00
#
_symmetry.space_group_name_H-M   'P 1'
#
loop_
_entity.id
_entity.type
_entity.pdbx_description
1 polymer ?
#
loop_
_entity_poly.entity_id
_entity_poly.type
_entity_poly.pdbx_seq_one_letter_code
_entity_poly.pdbx_strand_id
1 'polypeptide(L)'
;MSEYSSALVGFAVLRANYNAEAPSYIDNFRGFVLGVLAENEPKPLTRETVASQINDSFGIRIPDLVVGKILKRAKHTKHIDGDATGYVLTELGLRTAPAVRGLRDKYLRQQRDLEDRFLKFVDSEFPEHRDILATSVAEELSKYLERHAVPLIASSVKGKGFTRPHADHQSPGFDYVIARFVAHLHERDDIGFSYIEESAKGAILAAVVTLDTSSFRNSLGSLSIYLDTPVLIDLLGYSGSASMRATSQLIELAQAQGASLRVFEHSLREVDGVLQSAENYSRNAGRREARPIDLHFQEQGWNAADIVIARQSVPDAIKALGVETSTKPDNYRQYGLDEEKLEKSLQDVVHYKSENTRRYDVESISAIHRLRKGSSRGTLDRCGAVLLTDNTELVRAVQLLEDERHDWPLAMTDSALAGILWARSPAVATELPRHMVLAAAYAGMQPDPHLWSRYVDEVGVLEGRGGVSADDAIVLRSTTVGRNALMEETLGIDAEMTSESPLAVLERIRSEIKEPVLEQLRARQNSEASATTSADNAAAAWIKTSEEVERLAGELQKQKETNENLQVELKNSRQHESERRSALKTHAARRAKFLTNLLLWCVAGPLIVLVALKLIDPPWLGDVPEWLNWAIVIAAVVTAVLAILDSLGQGTVTQWLSPVERKLASRIESKELKKVSHHPTPGEGEMVSSKR
;
A
#
# COMPACT_ATOMS: atom_id res chain seq x y z
N MET A 1 38.04 27.48 2.07
CA MET A 1 36.95 28.14 2.84
C MET A 1 36.68 27.25 4.03
N SER A 2 36.63 27.79 5.24
CA SER A 2 36.23 27.05 6.45
C SER A 2 34.85 26.43 6.18
N GLU A 3 34.76 25.10 6.04
CA GLU A 3 33.47 24.40 6.02
C GLU A 3 32.81 24.68 7.38
N TYR A 4 31.92 25.66 7.44
CA TYR A 4 31.05 25.83 8.60
C TYR A 4 30.23 24.54 8.73
N SER A 5 30.30 23.90 9.90
CA SER A 5 29.48 22.73 10.16
C SER A 5 28.03 23.18 10.26
N SER A 6 27.16 22.60 9.43
CA SER A 6 25.72 22.83 9.57
C SER A 6 25.25 22.36 10.96
N ALA A 7 24.13 22.93 11.44
CA ALA A 7 23.49 22.49 12.68
C ALA A 7 23.03 21.02 12.61
N LEU A 8 22.83 20.48 11.41
CA LEU A 8 22.43 19.08 11.18
C LEU A 8 23.44 18.09 11.78
N VAL A 9 24.75 18.33 11.58
CA VAL A 9 25.82 17.52 12.19
C VAL A 9 25.80 17.65 13.70
N GLY A 10 25.61 18.87 14.21
CA GLY A 10 25.47 19.12 15.64
C GLY A 10 24.33 18.30 16.25
N PHE A 11 23.16 18.30 15.62
CA PHE A 11 22.01 17.53 16.08
C PHE A 11 22.30 16.04 16.11
N ALA A 12 22.87 15.49 15.04
CA ALA A 12 23.21 14.08 14.98
C ALA A 12 24.24 13.68 16.05
N VAL A 13 25.27 14.51 16.27
CA VAL A 13 26.28 14.31 17.33
C VAL A 13 25.64 14.39 18.72
N LEU A 14 24.74 15.34 18.96
CA LEU A 14 24.05 15.50 20.25
C LEU A 14 23.20 14.26 20.54
N ARG A 15 22.43 13.82 19.56
CA ARG A 15 21.56 12.66 19.67
C ARG A 15 22.35 11.37 19.94
N ALA A 16 23.49 11.19 19.26
CA ALA A 16 24.36 10.03 19.45
C ALA A 16 25.00 9.97 20.84
N ASN A 17 25.29 11.13 21.43
CA ASN A 17 25.89 11.24 22.76
C ASN A 17 24.87 11.38 23.90
N TYR A 18 23.57 11.43 23.57
CA TYR A 18 22.54 11.64 24.57
C TYR A 18 22.42 10.45 25.52
N ASN A 19 22.48 10.74 26.82
CA ASN A 19 22.26 9.80 27.90
C ASN A 19 21.09 10.29 28.78
N ALA A 20 19.98 9.53 28.76
CA ALA A 20 18.80 9.82 29.56
C ALA A 20 19.05 9.70 31.08
N GLU A 21 20.01 8.88 31.49
CA GLU A 21 20.38 8.67 32.89
C GLU A 21 21.40 9.69 33.40
N ALA A 22 21.79 10.67 32.57
CA ALA A 22 22.72 11.70 32.98
C ALA A 22 22.19 12.46 34.22
N PRO A 23 23.04 12.78 35.21
CA PRO A 23 22.59 13.44 36.44
C PRO A 23 21.83 14.75 36.20
N SER A 24 22.22 15.48 35.15
CA SER A 24 21.56 16.69 34.67
C SER A 24 21.45 16.69 33.15
N TYR A 25 20.38 17.25 32.61
CA TYR A 25 20.17 17.37 31.16
C TYR A 25 21.35 18.02 30.43
N ILE A 26 21.90 19.11 30.99
CA ILE A 26 23.05 19.84 30.43
C ILE A 26 24.35 19.01 30.38
N ASP A 27 24.45 17.88 31.10
CA ASP A 27 25.63 17.01 31.03
C ASP A 27 25.79 16.36 29.64
N ASN A 28 24.69 16.22 28.90
CA ASN A 28 24.69 15.72 27.52
C ASN A 28 25.44 16.65 26.56
N PHE A 29 25.64 17.93 26.93
CA PHE A 29 26.36 18.91 26.12
C PHE A 29 27.86 19.00 26.46
N ARG A 30 28.33 18.25 27.47
CA ARG A 30 29.73 18.28 27.90
C ARG A 30 30.70 17.91 26.77
N GLY A 31 30.31 16.98 25.90
CA GLY A 31 31.13 16.54 24.77
C GLY A 31 31.53 17.68 23.83
N PHE A 32 30.61 18.61 23.56
CA PHE A 32 30.87 19.78 22.70
C PHE A 32 31.93 20.72 23.30
N VAL A 33 31.82 21.01 24.61
CA VAL A 33 32.81 21.83 25.33
C VAL A 33 34.18 21.18 25.29
N LEU A 34 34.27 19.87 25.57
CA LEU A 34 35.55 19.15 25.54
C LEU A 34 36.15 19.08 24.14
N GLY A 35 35.32 18.88 23.11
CA GLY A 35 35.75 18.87 21.71
C GLY A 35 36.37 20.20 21.27
N VAL A 36 35.70 21.31 21.58
CA VAL A 36 36.18 22.67 21.26
C VAL A 36 37.49 23.00 22.00
N LEU A 37 37.57 22.70 23.30
CA LEU A 37 38.80 22.90 24.06
C LEU A 37 39.96 22.06 23.50
N ALA A 38 39.69 20.82 23.08
CA ALA A 38 40.70 19.96 22.48
C ALA A 38 41.26 20.53 21.17
N GLU A 39 40.42 21.16 20.34
CA GLU A 39 40.82 21.73 19.03
C GLU A 39 41.72 22.95 19.16
N ASN A 40 41.60 23.65 20.29
CA ASN A 40 42.36 24.86 20.55
C ASN A 40 43.51 24.63 21.52
N GLU A 41 43.79 23.38 21.91
CA GLU A 41 44.90 23.09 22.81
C GLU A 41 46.26 23.54 22.26
N PRO A 42 47.15 24.07 23.12
CA PRO A 42 47.02 24.25 24.58
C PRO A 42 46.42 25.61 24.99
N LYS A 43 45.81 26.35 24.06
CA LYS A 43 45.34 27.73 24.29
C LYS A 43 44.14 27.74 25.25
N PRO A 44 44.19 28.49 26.37
CA PRO A 44 43.04 28.67 27.23
C PRO A 44 41.94 29.46 26.52
N LEU A 45 40.68 29.02 26.66
CA LEU A 45 39.51 29.69 26.08
C LEU A 45 38.60 30.26 27.15
N THR A 46 38.03 31.44 26.92
CA THR A 46 37.00 32.01 27.81
C THR A 46 35.64 31.37 27.56
N ARG A 47 34.69 31.64 28.45
CA ARG A 47 33.30 31.15 28.36
C ARG A 47 32.64 31.53 27.04
N GLU A 48 32.81 32.80 26.65
CA GLU A 48 32.23 33.40 25.44
C GLU A 48 32.87 32.79 24.19
N THR A 49 34.19 32.58 24.20
CA THR A 49 34.88 31.94 23.08
C THR A 49 34.46 30.48 22.91
N VAL A 50 34.29 29.73 24.00
CA VAL A 50 33.77 28.36 23.94
C VAL A 50 32.35 28.35 23.35
N ALA A 51 31.48 29.26 23.78
CA ALA A 51 30.12 29.36 23.25
C ALA A 51 30.10 29.66 21.74
N SER A 52 30.90 30.63 21.28
CA SER A 52 31.04 30.96 19.85
C SER A 52 31.56 29.78 19.06
N GLN A 53 32.62 29.13 19.52
CA GLN A 53 33.23 28.02 18.77
C GLN A 53 32.36 26.76 18.74
N ILE A 54 31.50 26.52 19.74
CA ILE A 54 30.49 25.46 19.66
C ILE A 54 29.51 25.75 18.51
N ASN A 55 29.04 26.99 18.40
CA ASN A 55 28.18 27.40 17.29
C ASN A 55 28.91 27.26 15.94
N ASP A 56 30.17 27.69 15.84
CA ASP A 56 30.91 27.65 14.58
C ASP A 56 31.27 26.22 14.15
N SER A 57 31.59 25.34 15.12
CA SER A 57 32.09 23.99 14.86
C SER A 57 30.99 22.93 14.76
N PHE A 58 29.81 23.18 15.32
CA PHE A 58 28.70 22.22 15.37
C PHE A 58 27.35 22.82 14.95
N GLY A 59 27.24 24.13 14.70
CA GLY A 59 25.99 24.81 14.37
C GLY A 59 24.99 24.93 15.52
N ILE A 60 25.33 24.47 16.74
CA ILE A 60 24.42 24.50 17.89
C ILE A 60 24.64 25.78 18.70
N ARG A 61 23.57 26.56 18.89
CA ARG A 61 23.59 27.74 19.76
C ARG A 61 23.29 27.36 21.21
N ILE A 62 24.29 27.46 22.07
CA ILE A 62 24.13 27.29 23.53
C ILE A 62 24.31 28.65 24.20
N PRO A 63 23.34 29.13 25.00
CA PRO A 63 23.50 30.39 25.72
C PRO A 63 24.73 30.36 26.62
N ASP A 64 25.46 31.46 26.65
CA ASP A 64 26.72 31.60 27.39
C ASP A 64 26.55 31.25 28.89
N LEU A 65 25.41 31.60 29.49
CA LEU A 65 25.09 31.22 30.88
C LEU A 65 24.98 29.71 31.09
N VAL A 66 24.50 28.98 30.09
CA VAL A 66 24.41 27.51 30.11
C VAL A 66 25.80 26.91 29.92
N VAL A 67 26.61 27.45 29.00
CA VAL A 67 28.02 27.06 28.84
C VAL A 67 28.79 27.20 30.16
N GLY A 68 28.58 28.29 30.90
CA GLY A 68 29.15 28.46 32.24
C GLY A 68 28.76 27.36 33.22
N LYS A 69 27.50 26.90 33.21
CA LYS A 69 27.05 25.76 34.04
C LYS A 69 27.73 24.46 33.61
N ILE A 70 27.87 24.22 32.31
CA ILE A 70 28.54 23.02 31.76
C ILE A 70 30.03 23.02 32.17
N LEU A 71 30.75 24.13 31.98
CA LEU A 71 32.16 24.27 32.36
C LEU A 71 32.37 24.04 33.86
N LYS A 72 31.52 24.63 34.72
CA LYS A 72 31.60 24.40 36.17
C LYS A 72 31.45 22.91 36.55
N ARG A 73 30.56 22.18 35.86
CA ARG A 73 30.37 20.74 36.08
C ARG A 73 31.52 19.91 35.50
N ALA A 74 32.05 20.27 34.33
CA ALA A 74 33.22 19.64 33.74
C ALA A 74 34.46 19.80 34.64
N LYS A 75 34.61 20.97 35.31
CA LYS A 75 35.65 21.21 36.31
C LYS A 75 35.46 20.34 37.55
N HIS A 76 34.23 20.26 38.07
CA HIS A 76 33.91 19.40 39.23
C HIS A 76 34.21 17.91 38.95
N THR A 77 33.98 17.46 37.72
CA THR A 77 34.29 16.09 37.27
C THR A 77 35.75 15.91 36.82
N LYS A 78 36.61 16.91 37.02
CA LYS A 78 38.05 16.91 36.71
C LYS A 78 38.39 16.69 35.24
N HIS A 79 37.50 17.05 34.31
CA HIS A 79 37.80 16.98 32.87
C HIS A 79 38.54 18.22 32.38
N ILE A 80 38.28 19.38 32.99
CA ILE A 80 38.89 20.66 32.65
C ILE A 80 39.48 21.31 33.90
N ASP A 81 40.43 22.20 33.70
CA ASP A 81 40.91 23.13 34.72
C ASP A 81 40.83 24.58 34.21
N GLY A 82 41.00 25.55 35.11
CA GLY A 82 40.93 26.97 34.80
C GLY A 82 39.69 27.67 35.38
N ASP A 83 39.50 28.92 35.00
CA ASP A 83 38.47 29.82 35.52
C ASP A 83 37.93 30.77 34.44
N ALA A 84 37.29 31.88 34.85
CA ALA A 84 36.72 32.86 33.93
C ALA A 84 37.74 33.47 32.95
N THR A 85 39.03 33.46 33.29
CA THR A 85 40.11 33.98 32.43
C THR A 85 40.55 32.98 31.37
N GLY A 86 40.19 31.70 31.51
CA GLY A 86 40.58 30.67 30.56
C GLY A 86 40.41 29.25 31.10
N TYR A 87 39.81 28.38 30.30
CA TYR A 87 39.67 26.94 30.56
C TYR A 87 40.59 26.14 29.65
N VAL A 88 41.16 25.06 30.18
CA VAL A 88 42.01 24.09 29.46
C VAL A 88 41.59 22.66 29.81
N LEU A 89 41.86 21.68 28.95
CA LEU A 89 41.60 20.29 29.34
C LEU A 89 42.66 19.80 30.32
N THR A 90 42.24 18.86 31.15
CA THR A 90 43.16 18.00 31.91
C THR A 90 43.53 16.78 31.07
N GLU A 91 44.47 15.96 31.54
CA GLU A 91 44.79 14.68 30.91
C GLU A 91 43.56 13.75 30.78
N LEU A 92 42.63 13.80 31.75
CA LEU A 92 41.36 13.06 31.68
C LEU A 92 40.44 13.62 30.57
N GLY A 93 40.36 14.95 30.46
CA GLY A 93 39.63 15.62 29.39
C GLY A 93 40.17 15.25 28.01
N LEU A 94 41.49 15.24 27.85
CA LEU A 94 42.18 14.87 26.62
C LEU A 94 41.92 13.43 26.18
N ARG A 95 41.76 12.48 27.11
CA ARG A 95 41.42 11.09 26.78
C ARG A 95 39.97 10.91 26.34
N THR A 96 39.07 11.77 26.82
CA THR A 96 37.62 11.66 26.57
C THR A 96 37.14 12.52 25.40
N ALA A 97 37.83 13.61 25.07
CA ALA A 97 37.50 14.51 23.95
C ALA A 97 37.56 13.86 22.54
N PRO A 98 38.50 12.95 22.21
CA PRO A 98 38.61 12.35 20.87
C PRO A 98 37.37 11.58 20.39
N ALA A 99 36.56 11.05 21.31
CA ALA A 99 35.32 10.34 20.98
C ALA A 99 34.31 11.25 20.25
N VAL A 100 34.30 12.55 20.57
CA VAL A 100 33.40 13.53 19.96
C VAL A 100 33.87 13.94 18.55
N ARG A 101 35.19 13.99 18.32
CA ARG A 101 35.75 14.26 16.97
C ARG A 101 35.42 13.15 15.97
N GLY A 102 35.61 11.89 16.37
CA GLY A 102 35.28 10.74 15.50
C GLY A 102 33.80 10.67 15.12
N LEU A 103 32.92 11.08 16.04
CA LEU A 103 31.48 11.22 15.77
C LEU A 103 31.20 12.34 14.77
N ARG A 104 31.82 13.52 14.91
CA ARG A 104 31.64 14.63 13.95
C ARG A 104 31.99 14.21 12.53
N ASP A 105 33.16 13.60 12.33
CA ASP A 105 33.60 13.19 11.00
C ASP A 105 32.70 12.11 10.38
N LYS A 106 32.13 11.22 11.21
CA LYS A 106 31.13 10.25 10.78
C LYS A 106 29.86 10.95 10.28
N TYR A 107 29.34 11.90 11.04
CA TYR A 107 28.10 12.60 10.70
C TYR A 107 28.26 13.60 9.55
N LEU A 108 29.44 14.20 9.39
CA LEU A 108 29.77 14.98 8.19
C LEU A 108 29.69 14.13 6.91
N ARG A 109 30.13 12.86 6.95
CA ARG A 109 29.95 11.95 5.81
C ARG A 109 28.49 11.61 5.54
N GLN A 110 27.69 11.40 6.58
CA GLN A 110 26.26 11.13 6.42
C GLN A 110 25.49 12.35 5.90
N GLN A 111 25.85 13.56 6.34
CA GLN A 111 25.31 14.79 5.77
C GLN A 111 25.61 14.88 4.26
N ARG A 112 26.87 14.66 3.85
CA ARG A 112 27.23 14.69 2.42
C ARG A 112 26.48 13.65 1.59
N ASP A 113 26.24 12.46 2.14
CA ASP A 113 25.41 11.43 1.50
C ASP A 113 23.95 11.90 1.35
N LEU A 114 23.40 12.54 2.37
CA LEU A 114 22.06 13.12 2.30
C LEU A 114 21.96 14.26 1.29
N GLU A 115 22.96 15.14 1.23
CA GLU A 115 23.04 16.22 0.24
C GLU A 115 23.07 15.65 -1.19
N ASP A 116 23.85 14.59 -1.44
CA ASP A 116 23.89 13.91 -2.74
C ASP A 116 22.52 13.28 -3.11
N ARG A 117 21.82 12.68 -2.13
CA ARG A 117 20.45 12.17 -2.33
C ARG A 117 19.47 13.30 -2.66
N PHE A 118 19.57 14.43 -1.97
CA PHE A 118 18.72 15.59 -2.25
C PHE A 118 18.98 16.15 -3.65
N LEU A 119 20.24 16.30 -4.06
CA LEU A 119 20.57 16.78 -5.41
C LEU A 119 20.06 15.82 -6.50
N LYS A 120 20.17 14.51 -6.29
CA LYS A 120 19.59 13.52 -7.21
C LYS A 120 18.06 13.60 -7.29
N PHE A 121 17.41 13.82 -6.16
CA PHE A 121 15.96 14.01 -6.09
C PHE A 121 15.51 15.28 -6.81
N VAL A 122 16.21 16.40 -6.62
CA VAL A 122 15.95 17.64 -7.35
C VAL A 122 16.20 17.48 -8.85
N ASP A 123 17.29 16.81 -9.24
CA ASP A 123 17.59 16.56 -10.65
C ASP A 123 16.54 15.68 -11.34
N SER A 124 15.85 14.79 -10.60
CA SER A 124 14.79 13.94 -11.15
C SER A 124 13.41 14.58 -11.14
N GLU A 125 13.02 15.22 -10.04
CA GLU A 125 11.63 15.69 -9.83
C GLU A 125 11.45 17.19 -10.12
N PHE A 126 12.52 18.00 -10.01
CA PHE A 126 12.48 19.46 -10.17
C PHE A 126 13.63 19.99 -11.04
N PRO A 127 13.87 19.43 -12.24
CA PRO A 127 15.03 19.78 -13.06
C PRO A 127 15.08 21.27 -13.45
N GLU A 128 13.93 21.91 -13.59
CA GLU A 128 13.78 23.32 -13.98
C GLU A 128 14.13 24.29 -12.85
N HIS A 129 14.14 23.82 -11.59
CA HIS A 129 14.35 24.66 -10.40
C HIS A 129 15.73 24.47 -9.76
N ARG A 130 16.64 23.74 -10.41
CA ARG A 130 17.98 23.44 -9.88
C ARG A 130 18.76 24.70 -9.48
N ASP A 131 18.67 25.76 -10.27
CA ASP A 131 19.42 27.01 -10.05
C ASP A 131 18.90 27.78 -8.82
N ILE A 132 17.58 27.73 -8.57
CA ILE A 132 16.94 28.32 -7.38
C ILE A 132 17.35 27.54 -6.13
N LEU A 133 17.60 26.24 -6.28
CA LEU A 133 17.97 25.31 -5.21
C LEU A 133 19.48 25.18 -4.96
N ALA A 134 20.32 26.06 -5.53
CA ALA A 134 21.78 26.04 -5.40
C ALA A 134 22.33 26.50 -4.02
N THR A 135 21.47 26.59 -2.99
CA THR A 135 21.85 26.97 -1.62
C THR A 135 22.39 25.76 -0.83
N SER A 136 23.00 25.97 0.35
CA SER A 136 23.41 24.86 1.22
C SER A 136 22.20 24.05 1.69
N VAL A 137 22.00 22.86 1.11
CA VAL A 137 20.90 21.94 1.44
C VAL A 137 20.90 21.60 2.93
N ALA A 138 22.06 21.34 3.53
CA ALA A 138 22.15 21.03 4.95
C ALA A 138 21.76 22.20 5.85
N GLU A 139 22.03 23.45 5.43
CA GLU A 139 21.58 24.62 6.16
C GLU A 139 20.06 24.75 6.12
N GLU A 140 19.45 24.69 4.93
CA GLU A 140 17.99 24.78 4.78
C GLU A 140 17.25 23.62 5.45
N LEU A 141 17.78 22.40 5.36
CA LEU A 141 17.23 21.26 6.08
C LEU A 141 17.34 21.43 7.60
N SER A 142 18.45 21.97 8.09
CA SER A 142 18.59 22.26 9.53
C SER A 142 17.59 23.32 10.00
N LYS A 143 17.37 24.38 9.20
CA LYS A 143 16.34 25.41 9.45
C LYS A 143 14.93 24.81 9.45
N TYR A 144 14.64 23.92 8.50
CA TYR A 144 13.37 23.19 8.42
C TYR A 144 13.14 22.35 9.67
N LEU A 145 14.13 21.55 10.09
CA LEU A 145 14.03 20.74 11.32
C LEU A 145 13.88 21.60 12.58
N GLU A 146 14.64 22.68 12.73
CA GLU A 146 14.50 23.59 13.87
C GLU A 146 13.09 24.21 13.93
N ARG A 147 12.54 24.60 12.77
CA ARG A 147 11.22 25.21 12.67
C ARG A 147 10.09 24.22 12.91
N HIS A 148 10.19 22.99 12.45
CA HIS A 148 9.07 22.05 12.54
C HIS A 148 9.17 21.15 13.77
N ALA A 149 10.37 20.85 14.25
CA ALA A 149 10.54 20.10 15.48
C ALA A 149 10.48 21.00 16.72
N VAL A 150 10.87 22.28 16.64
CA VAL A 150 11.08 23.10 17.84
C VAL A 150 10.90 24.62 17.72
N PRO A 151 9.94 25.14 16.95
CA PRO A 151 9.94 26.54 16.54
C PRO A 151 9.92 27.56 17.68
N LEU A 152 9.51 27.17 18.90
CA LEU A 152 9.16 28.15 19.93
C LEU A 152 9.68 27.84 21.34
N ILE A 153 10.50 26.82 21.58
CA ILE A 153 10.87 26.49 22.97
C ILE A 153 11.64 27.64 23.66
N ALA A 154 12.62 28.25 22.97
CA ALA A 154 13.49 29.28 23.56
C ALA A 154 12.86 30.68 23.60
N SER A 155 12.06 31.06 22.59
CA SER A 155 11.37 32.36 22.51
C SER A 155 10.14 32.41 23.42
N SER A 156 9.47 31.27 23.62
CA SER A 156 8.30 31.15 24.50
C SER A 156 8.64 31.32 25.97
N VAL A 157 9.77 30.78 26.40
CA VAL A 157 10.11 30.65 27.83
C VAL A 157 11.17 31.67 28.19
N LYS A 158 10.71 32.92 28.38
CA LYS A 158 11.30 33.98 29.23
C LYS A 158 10.69 35.37 29.00
N GLY A 159 9.65 35.53 28.17
CA GLY A 159 9.02 36.84 27.90
C GLY A 159 9.99 37.90 27.34
N LYS A 160 11.24 37.52 27.05
CA LYS A 160 12.24 38.36 26.41
C LYS A 160 12.33 37.86 24.99
N GLY A 161 11.86 38.69 24.06
CA GLY A 161 11.94 38.42 22.64
C GLY A 161 13.35 37.97 22.29
N PHE A 162 13.49 36.67 21.97
CA PHE A 162 14.46 36.33 20.96
C PHE A 162 13.90 36.96 19.69
N THR A 163 14.42 38.14 19.35
CA THR A 163 14.34 38.62 17.98
C THR A 163 14.80 37.45 17.13
N ARG A 164 13.88 36.87 16.34
CA ARG A 164 14.28 36.11 15.17
C ARG A 164 15.44 36.90 14.56
N PRO A 165 16.62 36.31 14.29
CA PRO A 165 17.53 36.95 13.35
C PRO A 165 16.67 37.42 12.19
N HIS A 166 16.80 38.70 11.84
CA HIS A 166 16.08 39.38 10.77
C HIS A 166 15.52 38.40 9.77
N ALA A 167 14.21 38.45 9.50
CA ALA A 167 13.54 37.83 8.36
C ALA A 167 14.54 37.04 7.51
N ASP A 168 14.88 35.82 7.94
CA ASP A 168 15.73 34.96 7.15
C ASP A 168 14.84 34.69 5.96
N HIS A 169 15.09 35.44 4.88
CA HIS A 169 14.52 35.24 3.58
C HIS A 169 14.91 33.81 3.25
N GLN A 170 14.04 32.86 3.60
CA GLN A 170 14.15 31.54 3.02
C GLN A 170 14.21 31.75 1.52
N SER A 171 15.13 31.03 0.90
CA SER A 171 15.09 30.84 -0.53
C SER A 171 13.68 30.34 -0.85
N PRO A 172 12.86 31.13 -1.55
CA PRO A 172 11.46 30.79 -1.79
C PRO A 172 11.36 29.37 -2.39
N GLY A 173 10.41 28.58 -1.91
CA GLY A 173 10.15 27.22 -2.42
C GLY A 173 10.93 26.07 -1.79
N PHE A 174 11.95 26.35 -0.95
CA PHE A 174 12.70 25.29 -0.28
C PHE A 174 11.85 24.47 0.72
N ASP A 175 10.89 25.09 1.40
CA ASP A 175 10.04 24.39 2.37
C ASP A 175 9.23 23.27 1.71
N TYR A 176 8.64 23.55 0.54
CA TYR A 176 7.93 22.55 -0.24
C TYR A 176 8.86 21.42 -0.71
N VAL A 177 10.01 21.77 -1.28
CA VAL A 177 10.96 20.79 -1.84
C VAL A 177 11.53 19.90 -0.74
N ILE A 178 11.88 20.46 0.43
CA ILE A 178 12.32 19.69 1.59
C ILE A 178 11.20 18.79 2.09
N ALA A 179 9.97 19.29 2.20
CA ALA A 179 8.81 18.50 2.60
C ALA A 179 8.57 17.31 1.65
N ARG A 180 8.63 17.53 0.32
CA ARG A 180 8.57 16.47 -0.69
C ARG A 180 9.74 15.49 -0.57
N PHE A 181 10.95 15.98 -0.33
CA PHE A 181 12.12 15.13 -0.15
C PHE A 181 12.00 14.23 1.10
N VAL A 182 11.55 14.78 2.22
CA VAL A 182 11.32 14.00 3.46
C VAL A 182 10.26 12.92 3.24
N ALA A 183 9.17 13.24 2.53
CA ALA A 183 8.15 12.26 2.15
C ALA A 183 8.72 11.18 1.22
N HIS A 184 9.51 11.57 0.22
CA HIS A 184 10.17 10.65 -0.71
C HIS A 184 11.13 9.68 0.02
N LEU A 185 11.94 10.20 0.95
CA LEU A 185 12.82 9.36 1.77
C LEU A 185 12.01 8.38 2.61
N HIS A 186 10.91 8.82 3.23
CA HIS A 186 10.04 7.94 4.00
C HIS A 186 9.46 6.78 3.19
N GLU A 187 9.15 7.01 1.92
CA GLU A 187 8.54 6.02 1.04
C GLU A 187 9.53 5.07 0.35
N ARG A 188 10.76 5.54 0.07
CA ARG A 188 11.70 4.83 -0.81
C ARG A 188 13.09 4.59 -0.21
N ASP A 189 13.44 5.24 0.89
CA ASP A 189 14.80 5.23 1.46
C ASP A 189 14.82 5.36 2.98
N ASP A 190 14.61 4.23 3.65
CA ASP A 190 14.63 4.12 5.11
C ASP A 190 15.96 4.60 5.74
N ILE A 191 17.09 4.46 5.03
CA ILE A 191 18.41 4.84 5.55
C ILE A 191 18.54 6.36 5.58
N GLY A 192 18.20 7.03 4.47
CA GLY A 192 18.18 8.50 4.42
C GLY A 192 17.19 9.08 5.42
N PHE A 193 16.00 8.50 5.49
CA PHE A 193 14.97 8.94 6.44
C PHE A 193 15.40 8.76 7.91
N SER A 194 16.09 7.67 8.25
CA SER A 194 16.61 7.45 9.61
C SER A 194 17.59 8.56 10.04
N TYR A 195 18.39 9.10 9.11
CA TYR A 195 19.27 10.22 9.43
C TYR A 195 18.51 11.53 9.69
N ILE A 196 17.42 11.79 8.95
CA ILE A 196 16.50 12.91 9.24
C ILE A 196 15.89 12.74 10.63
N GLU A 197 15.42 11.53 10.95
CA GLU A 197 14.80 11.22 12.24
C GLU A 197 15.76 11.46 13.41
N GLU A 198 17.01 10.97 13.32
CA GLU A 198 18.02 11.19 14.36
C GLU A 198 18.42 12.67 14.47
N SER A 199 18.45 13.39 13.35
CA SER A 199 18.70 14.84 13.35
C SER A 199 17.55 15.62 13.98
N ALA A 200 16.30 15.23 13.73
CA ALA A 200 15.14 15.85 14.36
C ALA A 200 15.13 15.64 15.88
N LYS A 201 15.45 14.42 16.35
CA LYS A 201 15.66 14.14 17.78
C LYS A 201 16.74 15.04 18.36
N GLY A 202 17.86 15.20 17.65
CA GLY A 202 18.94 16.11 18.04
C GLY A 202 18.52 17.57 18.10
N ALA A 203 17.72 18.04 17.15
CA ALA A 203 17.18 19.41 17.12
C ALA A 203 16.31 19.68 18.36
N ILE A 204 15.40 18.74 18.71
CA ILE A 204 14.59 18.82 19.93
C ILE A 204 15.48 18.92 21.16
N LEU A 205 16.50 18.06 21.27
CA LEU A 205 17.41 18.09 22.41
C LEU A 205 18.17 19.42 22.51
N ALA A 206 18.63 19.95 21.37
CA ALA A 206 19.38 21.19 21.31
C ALA A 206 18.51 22.37 21.78
N ALA A 207 17.30 22.51 21.27
CA ALA A 207 16.42 23.63 21.58
C ALA A 207 15.98 23.66 23.05
N VAL A 208 15.78 22.49 23.67
CA VAL A 208 15.41 22.37 25.09
C VAL A 208 16.52 22.83 26.05
N VAL A 209 17.78 22.88 25.61
CA VAL A 209 18.91 23.30 26.46
C VAL A 209 18.77 24.74 26.99
N THR A 210 17.98 25.56 26.30
CA THR A 210 17.70 26.95 26.65
C THR A 210 16.73 27.09 27.83
N LEU A 211 15.96 26.04 28.12
CA LEU A 211 14.98 25.98 29.21
C LEU A 211 15.62 25.72 30.58
N ASP A 212 14.87 26.03 31.62
CA ASP A 212 15.17 25.49 32.94
C ASP A 212 14.78 24.01 33.04
N THR A 213 15.78 23.15 32.79
CA THR A 213 15.65 21.70 32.80
C THR A 213 15.68 21.07 34.20
N SER A 214 15.80 21.87 35.27
CA SER A 214 15.85 21.35 36.65
C SER A 214 14.57 20.63 37.08
N SER A 215 13.42 21.02 36.52
CA SER A 215 12.09 20.45 36.81
C SER A 215 11.71 19.26 35.92
N PHE A 216 12.63 18.76 35.07
CA PHE A 216 12.31 17.71 34.09
C PHE A 216 11.86 16.40 34.73
N ARG A 217 12.28 16.15 35.97
CA ARG A 217 11.88 14.98 36.77
C ARG A 217 10.59 15.16 37.56
N ASN A 218 10.02 16.38 37.62
CA ASN A 218 8.78 16.63 38.34
C ASN A 218 7.58 16.06 37.57
N SER A 219 6.50 15.72 38.29
CA SER A 219 5.22 15.42 37.64
C SER A 219 4.58 16.70 37.09
N LEU A 220 3.83 16.58 35.99
CA LEU A 220 2.99 17.62 35.42
C LEU A 220 1.56 17.61 35.99
N GLY A 221 1.33 17.01 37.16
CA GLY A 221 0.02 16.89 37.82
C GLY A 221 -0.75 18.21 38.02
N SER A 222 -0.05 19.35 38.07
CA SER A 222 -0.67 20.68 38.18
C SER A 222 -0.81 21.41 36.84
N LEU A 223 -0.44 20.79 35.71
CA LEU A 223 -0.57 21.36 34.38
C LEU A 223 -1.87 20.90 33.72
N SER A 224 -2.66 21.86 33.28
CA SER A 224 -3.86 21.65 32.46
C SER A 224 -3.61 22.11 31.02
N ILE A 225 -3.63 21.18 30.07
CA ILE A 225 -3.42 21.48 28.64
C ILE A 225 -4.81 21.65 28.01
N TYR A 226 -5.08 22.83 27.49
CA TYR A 226 -6.33 23.15 26.80
C TYR A 226 -6.13 23.00 25.30
N LEU A 227 -6.87 22.09 24.68
CA LEU A 227 -6.76 21.80 23.25
C LEU A 227 -7.58 22.81 22.44
N ASP A 228 -6.92 23.45 21.49
CA ASP A 228 -7.54 24.33 20.51
C ASP A 228 -8.16 23.52 19.36
N THR A 229 -8.98 24.17 18.53
CA THR A 229 -9.75 23.54 17.45
C THR A 229 -8.89 22.73 16.48
N PRO A 230 -7.77 23.25 15.92
CA PRO A 230 -6.97 22.47 14.97
C PRO A 230 -6.35 21.21 15.58
N VAL A 231 -5.87 21.30 16.83
CA VAL A 231 -5.32 20.15 17.56
C VAL A 231 -6.38 19.08 17.80
N LEU A 232 -7.64 19.47 18.04
CA LEU A 232 -8.76 18.53 18.13
C LEU A 232 -9.07 17.85 16.79
N ILE A 233 -9.03 18.59 15.68
CA ILE A 233 -9.22 18.05 14.33
C ILE A 233 -8.15 16.98 14.03
N ASP A 234 -6.90 17.27 14.36
CA ASP A 234 -5.78 16.32 14.22
C ASP A 234 -5.96 15.09 15.11
N LEU A 235 -6.28 15.29 16.40
CA LEU A 235 -6.46 14.22 17.37
C LEU A 235 -7.62 13.28 16.99
N LEU A 236 -8.69 13.82 16.40
CA LEU A 236 -9.83 13.04 15.89
C LEU A 236 -9.53 12.34 14.56
N GLY A 237 -8.39 12.64 13.93
CA GLY A 237 -7.93 12.01 12.70
C GLY A 237 -8.44 12.66 11.41
N TYR A 238 -9.03 13.85 11.48
CA TYR A 238 -9.64 14.52 10.33
C TYR A 238 -8.65 15.30 9.45
N SER A 239 -7.38 15.35 9.83
CA SER A 239 -6.27 15.91 9.02
C SER A 239 -5.34 14.84 8.44
N GLY A 240 -5.70 13.56 8.56
CA GLY A 240 -4.89 12.44 8.10
C GLY A 240 -4.07 11.74 9.19
N SER A 241 -3.54 10.57 8.83
CA SER A 241 -2.95 9.62 9.79
C SER A 241 -1.62 10.08 10.41
N ALA A 242 -0.82 10.87 9.69
CA ALA A 242 0.44 11.37 10.21
C ALA A 242 0.22 12.35 11.38
N SER A 243 -0.62 13.37 11.17
CA SER A 243 -1.01 14.34 12.21
C SER A 243 -1.71 13.67 13.38
N MET A 244 -2.66 12.74 13.11
CA MET A 244 -3.32 11.97 14.15
C MET A 244 -2.33 11.23 15.06
N ARG A 245 -1.35 10.52 14.47
CA ARG A 245 -0.35 9.77 15.24
C ARG A 245 0.57 10.69 16.04
N ALA A 246 1.02 11.80 15.45
CA ALA A 246 1.85 12.78 16.15
C ALA A 246 1.12 13.37 17.35
N THR A 247 -0.12 13.84 17.14
CA THR A 247 -0.95 14.45 18.19
C THR A 247 -1.35 13.43 19.25
N SER A 248 -1.72 12.21 18.88
CA SER A 248 -2.04 11.15 19.85
C SER A 248 -0.85 10.83 20.76
N GLN A 249 0.36 10.69 20.20
CA GLN A 249 1.57 10.44 20.98
C GLN A 249 1.96 11.60 21.88
N LEU A 250 1.77 12.85 21.42
CA LEU A 250 1.93 14.04 22.26
C LEU A 250 0.99 13.98 23.47
N ILE A 251 -0.28 13.66 23.25
CA ILE A 251 -1.31 13.58 24.27
C ILE A 251 -1.04 12.45 25.27
N GLU A 252 -0.71 11.26 24.78
CA GLU A 252 -0.31 10.11 25.60
C GLU A 252 0.90 10.44 26.47
N LEU A 253 1.90 11.12 25.91
CA LEU A 253 3.09 11.53 26.64
C LEU A 253 2.79 12.58 27.72
N ALA A 254 1.89 13.52 27.44
CA ALA A 254 1.43 14.51 28.41
C ALA A 254 0.70 13.85 29.60
N GLN A 255 -0.22 12.92 29.30
CA GLN A 255 -0.96 12.15 30.30
C GLN A 255 -0.03 11.25 31.12
N ALA A 256 0.92 10.57 30.48
CA ALA A 256 1.93 9.74 31.15
C ALA A 256 2.80 10.53 32.13
N GLN A 257 3.01 11.83 31.87
CA GLN A 257 3.71 12.75 32.78
C GLN A 257 2.78 13.40 33.83
N GLY A 258 1.48 13.12 33.78
CA GLY A 258 0.47 13.53 34.76
C GLY A 258 -0.33 14.78 34.40
N ALA A 259 -0.15 15.36 33.21
CA ALA A 259 -0.94 16.54 32.81
C ALA A 259 -2.41 16.17 32.58
N SER A 260 -3.32 17.06 32.96
CA SER A 260 -4.75 16.93 32.64
C SER A 260 -5.06 17.58 31.29
N LEU A 261 -5.89 16.96 30.48
CA LEU A 261 -6.31 17.48 29.19
C LEU A 261 -7.70 18.08 29.28
N ARG A 262 -7.88 19.26 28.71
CA ARG A 262 -9.16 19.97 28.70
C ARG A 262 -9.44 20.60 27.35
N VAL A 263 -10.70 20.95 27.13
CA VAL A 263 -11.16 21.71 25.97
C VAL A 263 -12.22 22.71 26.40
N PHE A 264 -12.20 23.92 25.81
CA PHE A 264 -13.26 24.89 26.07
C PHE A 264 -14.51 24.58 25.23
N GLU A 265 -15.68 24.88 25.79
CA GLU A 265 -16.97 24.70 25.10
C GLU A 265 -17.05 25.47 23.76
N HIS A 266 -16.40 26.63 23.64
CA HIS A 266 -16.38 27.38 22.39
C HIS A 266 -15.48 26.74 21.32
N SER A 267 -14.36 26.12 21.70
CA SER A 267 -13.53 25.33 20.78
C SER A 267 -14.29 24.11 20.24
N LEU A 268 -15.10 23.44 21.07
CA LEU A 268 -15.98 22.37 20.58
C LEU A 268 -17.05 22.86 19.60
N ARG A 269 -17.61 24.06 19.82
CA ARG A 269 -18.53 24.68 18.85
C ARG A 269 -17.83 25.04 17.54
N GLU A 270 -16.55 25.39 17.59
CA GLU A 270 -15.78 25.64 16.39
C GLU A 270 -15.47 24.35 15.61
N VAL A 271 -15.12 23.26 16.30
CA VAL A 271 -15.02 21.92 15.68
C VAL A 271 -16.33 21.54 14.99
N ASP A 272 -17.48 21.73 15.64
CA ASP A 272 -18.79 21.49 15.03
C ASP A 272 -19.01 22.32 13.76
N GLY A 273 -18.64 23.61 13.79
CA GLY A 273 -18.70 24.50 12.63
C GLY A 273 -17.79 24.08 11.48
N VAL A 274 -16.57 23.62 11.77
CA VAL A 274 -15.62 23.11 10.78
C VAL A 274 -16.19 21.87 10.06
N LEU A 275 -16.73 20.92 10.82
CA LEU A 275 -17.35 19.71 10.31
C LEU A 275 -18.65 19.99 9.55
N GLN A 276 -19.48 20.92 10.03
CA GLN A 276 -20.68 21.35 9.33
C GLN A 276 -20.35 21.99 7.98
N SER A 277 -19.26 22.76 7.90
CA SER A 277 -18.78 23.31 6.63
C SER A 277 -18.32 22.20 5.68
N ALA A 278 -17.67 21.15 6.19
CA ALA A 278 -17.25 20.00 5.38
C ALA A 278 -18.44 19.16 4.88
N GLU A 279 -19.47 19.01 5.72
CA GLU A 279 -20.76 18.41 5.33
C GLU A 279 -21.37 19.18 4.15
N ASN A 280 -21.46 20.51 4.26
CA ASN A 280 -22.01 21.36 3.22
C ASN A 280 -21.18 21.32 1.93
N TYR A 281 -19.86 21.21 2.04
CA TYR A 281 -18.97 21.03 0.89
C TYR A 281 -19.25 19.71 0.16
N SER A 282 -19.32 18.60 0.90
CA SER A 282 -19.63 17.27 0.36
C SER A 282 -20.98 17.24 -0.38
N ARG A 283 -22.02 17.90 0.16
CA ARG A 283 -23.35 17.99 -0.49
C ARG A 283 -23.35 18.77 -1.81
N ASN A 284 -22.45 19.74 -1.96
CA ASN A 284 -22.42 20.64 -3.12
C ASN A 284 -21.42 20.20 -4.21
N ALA A 285 -20.96 18.95 -4.17
CA ALA A 285 -20.06 18.34 -5.16
C ALA A 285 -18.80 19.17 -5.46
N GLY A 286 -18.22 19.83 -4.44
CA GLY A 286 -16.96 20.57 -4.62
C GLY A 286 -17.04 21.77 -5.56
N ARG A 287 -18.20 22.45 -5.63
CA ARG A 287 -18.35 23.72 -6.37
C ARG A 287 -17.60 24.91 -5.76
N ARG A 288 -16.99 24.75 -4.59
CA ARG A 288 -16.20 25.76 -3.87
C ARG A 288 -14.76 25.26 -3.71
N GLU A 289 -13.87 26.12 -3.23
CA GLU A 289 -12.52 25.70 -2.83
C GLU A 289 -12.58 24.56 -1.80
N ALA A 290 -11.82 23.48 -2.02
CA ALA A 290 -11.64 22.45 -1.02
C ALA A 290 -10.64 22.90 0.05
N ARG A 291 -10.99 22.72 1.32
CA ARG A 291 -10.04 22.83 2.44
C ARG A 291 -9.37 21.47 2.68
N PRO A 292 -8.24 21.42 3.41
CA PRO A 292 -7.55 20.16 3.71
C PRO A 292 -8.47 19.09 4.32
N ILE A 293 -9.34 19.46 5.27
CA ILE A 293 -10.32 18.53 5.86
C ILE A 293 -11.34 18.00 4.85
N ASP A 294 -11.72 18.83 3.87
CA ASP A 294 -12.70 18.43 2.85
C ASP A 294 -12.10 17.37 1.92
N LEU A 295 -10.83 17.58 1.53
CA LEU A 295 -10.06 16.61 0.73
C LEU A 295 -9.82 15.32 1.48
N HIS A 296 -9.47 15.40 2.77
CA HIS A 296 -9.28 14.22 3.60
C HIS A 296 -10.52 13.33 3.62
N PHE A 297 -11.70 13.92 3.84
CA PHE A 297 -12.96 13.16 3.78
C PHE A 297 -13.25 12.58 2.40
N GLN A 298 -12.95 13.30 1.32
CA GLN A 298 -13.10 12.77 -0.04
C GLN A 298 -12.18 11.59 -0.30
N GLU A 299 -10.91 11.65 0.11
CA GLU A 299 -9.93 10.56 -0.02
C GLU A 299 -10.33 9.31 0.76
N GLN A 300 -10.95 9.49 1.93
CA GLN A 300 -11.53 8.40 2.72
C GLN A 300 -12.87 7.88 2.16
N GLY A 301 -13.41 8.52 1.12
CA GLY A 301 -14.70 8.16 0.53
C GLY A 301 -15.92 8.53 1.37
N TRP A 302 -15.77 9.48 2.31
CA TRP A 302 -16.85 9.90 3.21
C TRP A 302 -17.87 10.76 2.46
N ASN A 303 -19.14 10.45 2.67
CA ASN A 303 -20.25 11.28 2.22
C ASN A 303 -20.77 12.18 3.35
N ALA A 304 -21.70 13.08 3.03
CA ALA A 304 -22.27 14.00 4.02
C ALA A 304 -22.94 13.30 5.22
N ALA A 305 -23.51 12.11 5.07
CA ALA A 305 -24.09 11.35 6.19
C ALA A 305 -23.00 10.81 7.12
N ASP A 306 -21.86 10.35 6.58
CA ASP A 306 -20.72 9.90 7.38
C ASP A 306 -20.16 11.05 8.22
N ILE A 307 -20.03 12.25 7.62
CA ILE A 307 -19.59 13.47 8.33
C ILE A 307 -20.56 13.85 9.44
N VAL A 308 -21.88 13.71 9.23
CA VAL A 308 -22.89 13.97 10.27
C VAL A 308 -22.73 13.00 11.45
N ILE A 309 -22.50 11.72 11.18
CA ILE A 309 -22.24 10.71 12.22
C ILE A 309 -20.98 11.08 13.01
N ALA A 310 -19.90 11.41 12.29
CA ALA A 310 -18.63 11.83 12.89
C ALA A 310 -18.82 13.06 13.79
N ARG A 311 -19.54 14.09 13.31
CA ARG A 311 -19.85 15.32 14.05
C ARG A 311 -20.64 15.04 15.33
N GLN A 312 -21.63 14.15 15.30
CA GLN A 312 -22.41 13.76 16.47
C GLN A 312 -21.58 12.98 17.50
N SER A 313 -20.55 12.26 17.06
CA SER A 313 -19.69 11.44 17.92
C SER A 313 -18.57 12.23 18.63
N VAL A 314 -18.30 13.48 18.22
CA VAL A 314 -17.18 14.29 18.76
C VAL A 314 -17.15 14.34 20.30
N PRO A 315 -18.28 14.61 21.01
CA PRO A 315 -18.26 14.68 22.47
C PRO A 315 -17.86 13.35 23.15
N ASP A 316 -18.27 12.22 22.59
CA ASP A 316 -17.93 10.90 23.11
C ASP A 316 -16.48 10.54 22.77
N ALA A 317 -16.01 10.89 21.57
CA ALA A 317 -14.65 10.65 21.11
C ALA A 317 -13.61 11.37 21.97
N ILE A 318 -13.79 12.68 22.25
CA ILE A 318 -12.86 13.45 23.09
C ILE A 318 -12.83 12.91 24.53
N LYS A 319 -13.99 12.46 25.05
CA LYS A 319 -14.09 11.90 26.39
C LYS A 319 -13.36 10.56 26.48
N ALA A 320 -13.47 9.72 25.45
CA ALA A 320 -12.74 8.46 25.35
C ALA A 320 -11.21 8.67 25.32
N LEU A 321 -10.75 9.79 24.76
CA LEU A 321 -9.35 10.23 24.76
C LEU A 321 -8.89 10.84 26.10
N GLY A 322 -9.77 10.93 27.09
CA GLY A 322 -9.46 11.51 28.41
C GLY A 322 -9.40 13.04 28.41
N VAL A 323 -10.08 13.70 27.48
CA VAL A 323 -10.20 15.16 27.43
C VAL A 323 -11.48 15.62 28.14
N GLU A 324 -11.35 16.51 29.11
CA GLU A 324 -12.48 17.05 29.85
C GLU A 324 -12.98 18.37 29.27
N THR A 325 -14.29 18.54 29.12
CA THR A 325 -14.88 19.83 28.75
C THR A 325 -14.85 20.80 29.93
N SER A 326 -14.41 22.03 29.68
CA SER A 326 -14.28 23.09 30.68
C SER A 326 -15.03 24.35 30.24
N THR A 327 -15.76 24.95 31.18
CA THR A 327 -16.28 26.31 31.01
C THR A 327 -15.18 27.34 31.22
N LYS A 328 -15.36 28.54 30.69
CA LYS A 328 -14.47 29.69 30.94
C LYS A 328 -14.59 30.13 32.42
N PRO A 329 -13.51 30.56 33.07
CA PRO A 329 -13.56 31.03 34.46
C PRO A 329 -14.20 32.43 34.57
N ASP A 330 -15.11 32.64 35.53
CA ASP A 330 -15.89 33.90 35.67
C ASP A 330 -15.16 35.01 36.49
N ASN A 331 -13.88 34.82 36.80
CA ASN A 331 -13.10 35.68 37.69
C ASN A 331 -12.41 36.86 36.99
N TYR A 332 -13.01 37.41 35.92
CA TYR A 332 -12.43 38.49 35.11
C TYR A 332 -12.10 39.75 35.93
N ARG A 333 -12.94 40.12 36.90
CA ARG A 333 -12.67 41.29 37.76
C ARG A 333 -11.41 41.17 38.62
N GLN A 334 -10.95 39.96 38.89
CA GLN A 334 -9.79 39.70 39.75
C GLN A 334 -8.51 39.45 38.93
N TYR A 335 -8.65 38.76 37.80
CA TYR A 335 -7.52 38.27 37.00
C TYR A 335 -7.73 38.52 35.51
N GLY A 336 -8.30 39.67 35.14
CA GLY A 336 -8.55 40.05 33.76
C GLY A 336 -7.27 40.38 33.01
N LEU A 337 -7.26 40.04 31.71
CA LEU A 337 -6.27 40.47 30.73
C LEU A 337 -6.86 41.66 29.95
N ASP A 338 -6.00 42.53 29.42
CA ASP A 338 -6.42 43.57 28.48
C ASP A 338 -6.81 42.92 27.14
N GLU A 339 -8.11 42.61 27.00
CA GLU A 339 -8.66 41.93 25.83
C GLU A 339 -8.63 42.82 24.57
N GLU A 340 -8.70 44.15 24.70
CA GLU A 340 -8.59 45.06 23.55
C GLU A 340 -7.18 45.07 22.96
N LYS A 341 -6.16 45.12 23.83
CA LYS A 341 -4.75 45.01 23.39
C LYS A 341 -4.48 43.64 22.76
N LEU A 342 -5.00 42.56 23.37
CA LEU A 342 -4.89 41.20 22.83
C LEU A 342 -5.57 41.08 21.47
N GLU A 343 -6.81 41.55 21.33
CA GLU A 343 -7.57 41.49 20.07
C GLU A 343 -6.85 42.25 18.95
N LYS A 344 -6.31 43.43 19.25
CA LYS A 344 -5.52 44.20 18.28
C LYS A 344 -4.26 43.44 17.85
N SER A 345 -3.49 42.93 18.81
CA SER A 345 -2.27 42.16 18.50
C SER A 345 -2.56 40.90 17.69
N LEU A 346 -3.69 40.24 17.97
CA LEU A 346 -4.15 39.08 17.23
C LEU A 346 -4.53 39.43 15.78
N GLN A 347 -5.28 40.51 15.58
CA GLN A 347 -5.67 40.96 14.24
C GLN A 347 -4.45 41.41 13.40
N ASP A 348 -3.49 42.09 14.03
CA ASP A 348 -2.31 42.64 13.36
C ASP A 348 -1.33 41.53 12.88
N VAL A 349 -1.34 40.36 13.53
CA VAL A 349 -0.40 39.27 13.24
C VAL A 349 -1.04 38.11 12.47
N VAL A 350 -2.25 37.69 12.86
CA VAL A 350 -2.92 36.51 12.28
C VAL A 350 -3.82 36.89 11.10
N HIS A 351 -4.19 38.16 10.99
CA HIS A 351 -5.03 38.66 9.88
C HIS A 351 -6.36 37.91 9.72
N TYR A 352 -7.08 37.68 10.82
CA TYR A 352 -8.36 36.94 10.82
C TYR A 352 -9.35 37.50 9.79
N LYS A 353 -9.91 36.59 8.98
CA LYS A 353 -11.07 36.85 8.10
C LYS A 353 -12.41 36.74 8.85
N SER A 354 -12.45 35.96 9.93
CA SER A 354 -13.65 35.64 10.72
C SER A 354 -13.59 36.31 12.09
N GLU A 355 -14.54 37.19 12.38
CA GLU A 355 -14.67 37.82 13.70
C GLU A 355 -14.95 36.80 14.81
N ASN A 356 -15.68 35.73 14.50
CA ASN A 356 -15.98 34.68 15.48
C ASN A 356 -14.73 33.91 15.90
N THR A 357 -13.86 33.57 14.96
CA THR A 357 -12.59 32.87 15.23
C THR A 357 -11.70 33.76 16.10
N ARG A 358 -11.52 35.03 15.70
CA ARG A 358 -10.78 36.03 16.49
C ARG A 358 -11.32 36.13 17.92
N ARG A 359 -12.64 36.21 18.10
CA ARG A 359 -13.27 36.28 19.43
C ARG A 359 -12.99 35.02 20.25
N TYR A 360 -13.09 33.83 19.66
CA TYR A 360 -12.80 32.58 20.36
C TYR A 360 -11.33 32.48 20.80
N ASP A 361 -10.39 32.95 19.98
CA ASP A 361 -8.98 33.02 20.37
C ASP A 361 -8.74 33.98 21.53
N VAL A 362 -9.34 35.19 21.49
CA VAL A 362 -9.30 36.14 22.61
C VAL A 362 -9.86 35.50 23.89
N GLU A 363 -11.02 34.84 23.78
CA GLU A 363 -11.67 34.16 24.90
C GLU A 363 -10.82 33.02 25.48
N SER A 364 -10.21 32.19 24.64
CA SER A 364 -9.30 31.10 25.03
C SER A 364 -8.10 31.63 25.80
N ILE A 365 -7.38 32.61 25.25
CA ILE A 365 -6.17 33.16 25.86
C ILE A 365 -6.49 33.88 27.18
N SER A 366 -7.56 34.68 27.19
CA SER A 366 -8.06 35.34 28.41
C SER A 366 -8.46 34.32 29.48
N ALA A 367 -9.06 33.19 29.10
CA ALA A 367 -9.39 32.12 30.03
C ALA A 367 -8.13 31.46 30.63
N ILE A 368 -7.08 31.19 29.83
CA ILE A 368 -5.81 30.68 30.35
C ILE A 368 -5.17 31.65 31.33
N HIS A 369 -5.12 32.95 31.02
CA HIS A 369 -4.59 33.97 31.93
C HIS A 369 -5.31 33.95 33.29
N ARG A 370 -6.64 33.82 33.28
CA ARG A 370 -7.49 33.72 34.47
C ARG A 370 -7.29 32.42 35.25
N LEU A 371 -7.13 31.28 34.57
CA LEU A 371 -6.84 29.98 35.20
C LEU A 371 -5.48 30.01 35.92
N ARG A 372 -4.54 30.79 35.39
CA ARG A 372 -3.24 31.09 36.02
C ARG A 372 -3.31 32.14 37.12
N LYS A 373 -4.50 32.65 37.47
CA LYS A 373 -4.68 33.75 38.44
C LYS A 373 -3.82 34.98 38.09
N GLY A 374 -3.69 35.26 36.79
CA GLY A 374 -2.98 36.41 36.25
C GLY A 374 -1.45 36.34 36.27
N SER A 375 -0.83 35.20 36.63
CA SER A 375 0.65 35.06 36.58
C SER A 375 1.09 33.60 36.45
N SER A 376 2.26 33.36 35.84
CA SER A 376 2.88 32.03 35.83
C SER A 376 4.38 32.13 36.03
N ARG A 377 4.80 32.06 37.29
CA ARG A 377 6.22 32.10 37.65
C ARG A 377 6.80 30.70 37.79
N GLY A 378 8.06 30.54 37.38
CA GLY A 378 8.84 29.32 37.60
C GLY A 378 8.87 28.38 36.40
N THR A 379 8.46 27.13 36.59
CA THR A 379 8.68 26.02 35.66
C THR A 379 7.36 25.50 35.06
N LEU A 380 7.43 24.75 33.95
CA LEU A 380 6.25 24.24 33.23
C LEU A 380 5.29 23.45 34.14
N ASP A 381 5.82 22.62 35.04
CA ASP A 381 5.03 21.85 36.00
C ASP A 381 4.15 22.73 36.91
N ARG A 382 4.51 24.00 37.09
CA ARG A 382 3.82 24.95 37.99
C ARG A 382 3.04 26.03 37.25
N CYS A 383 3.04 26.06 35.93
CA CYS A 383 2.39 27.14 35.19
C CYS A 383 0.85 27.03 35.17
N GLY A 384 0.28 25.91 35.61
CA GLY A 384 -1.15 25.76 35.87
C GLY A 384 -1.98 25.36 34.66
N ALA A 385 -1.98 26.19 33.60
CA ALA A 385 -2.77 25.93 32.40
C ALA A 385 -2.04 26.42 31.14
N VAL A 386 -2.22 25.81 29.97
CA VAL A 386 -1.66 26.32 28.70
C VAL A 386 -2.61 26.00 27.55
N LEU A 387 -2.79 26.92 26.60
CA LEU A 387 -3.49 26.62 25.35
C LEU A 387 -2.53 25.93 24.37
N LEU A 388 -2.95 24.82 23.80
CA LEU A 388 -2.22 24.05 22.80
C LEU A 388 -2.90 24.24 21.44
N THR A 389 -2.16 24.76 20.46
CA THR A 389 -2.63 25.06 19.10
C THR A 389 -1.56 24.64 18.08
N ASP A 390 -1.88 24.52 16.80
CA ASP A 390 -0.89 24.43 15.72
C ASP A 390 -0.58 25.82 15.11
N ASN A 391 -1.37 26.84 15.47
CA ASN A 391 -1.29 28.18 14.91
C ASN A 391 -0.10 28.96 15.49
N THR A 392 1.01 28.94 14.75
CA THR A 392 2.24 29.65 15.11
C THR A 392 2.05 31.17 15.20
N GLU A 393 1.17 31.76 14.39
CA GLU A 393 0.88 33.20 14.38
C GLU A 393 0.08 33.61 15.61
N LEU A 394 -0.88 32.79 16.05
CA LEU A 394 -1.60 32.97 17.31
C LEU A 394 -0.62 32.99 18.49
N VAL A 395 0.27 32.00 18.57
CA VAL A 395 1.27 31.95 19.64
C VAL A 395 2.20 33.17 19.60
N ARG A 396 2.64 33.57 18.42
CA ARG A 396 3.48 34.77 18.23
C ARG A 396 2.76 36.05 18.66
N ALA A 397 1.50 36.23 18.28
CA ALA A 397 0.70 37.39 18.66
C ALA A 397 0.57 37.50 20.18
N VAL A 398 0.34 36.37 20.86
CA VAL A 398 0.25 36.29 22.32
C VAL A 398 1.59 36.62 22.98
N GLN A 399 2.72 36.20 22.41
CA GLN A 399 4.05 36.52 22.92
C GLN A 399 4.41 38.00 22.81
N LEU A 400 3.98 38.67 21.73
CA LEU A 400 4.25 40.10 21.50
C LEU A 400 3.57 41.04 22.51
N LEU A 401 2.62 40.53 23.30
CA LEU A 401 1.93 41.35 24.30
C LEU A 401 2.82 41.75 25.49
N GLU A 402 4.01 41.15 25.62
CA GLU A 402 5.02 41.38 26.67
C GLU A 402 4.41 41.57 28.06
N ASP A 403 3.83 40.48 28.62
CA ASP A 403 3.32 40.47 29.99
C ASP A 403 4.34 39.85 30.95
N GLU A 404 5.07 40.70 31.68
CA GLU A 404 6.09 40.29 32.67
C GLU A 404 5.55 39.39 33.79
N ARG A 405 4.23 39.23 33.91
CA ARG A 405 3.61 38.31 34.89
C ARG A 405 3.77 36.84 34.50
N HIS A 406 4.20 36.54 33.27
CA HIS A 406 4.28 35.20 32.73
C HIS A 406 5.70 34.80 32.30
N ASP A 407 6.34 33.91 33.06
CA ASP A 407 7.62 33.28 32.67
C ASP A 407 7.45 32.23 31.55
N TRP A 408 6.22 31.72 31.39
CA TRP A 408 5.80 30.72 30.41
C TRP A 408 4.63 31.27 29.57
N PRO A 409 4.57 30.97 28.26
CA PRO A 409 3.58 31.60 27.39
C PRO A 409 2.16 31.11 27.71
N LEU A 410 1.13 31.91 27.40
CA LEU A 410 -0.28 31.52 27.58
C LEU A 410 -0.71 30.46 26.56
N ALA A 411 -0.14 30.50 25.36
CA ALA A 411 -0.33 29.50 24.30
C ALA A 411 1.00 28.92 23.83
N MET A 412 0.98 27.68 23.37
CA MET A 412 2.13 26.97 22.83
C MET A 412 1.72 26.19 21.60
N THR A 413 2.66 26.03 20.67
CA THR A 413 2.46 25.10 19.57
C THR A 413 2.52 23.66 20.08
N ASP A 414 1.76 22.79 19.44
CA ASP A 414 1.85 21.33 19.56
C ASP A 414 3.29 20.82 19.47
N SER A 415 4.06 21.28 18.48
CA SER A 415 5.46 20.97 18.25
C SER A 415 6.37 21.40 19.40
N ALA A 416 6.15 22.60 19.95
CA ALA A 416 6.94 23.09 21.08
C ALA A 416 6.66 22.29 22.35
N LEU A 417 5.39 22.00 22.66
CA LEU A 417 5.05 21.19 23.81
C LEU A 417 5.55 19.74 23.65
N ALA A 418 5.39 19.15 22.46
CA ALA A 418 5.91 17.82 22.12
C ALA A 418 7.42 17.74 22.33
N GLY A 419 8.18 18.72 21.86
CA GLY A 419 9.62 18.78 22.06
C GLY A 419 10.02 18.82 23.54
N ILE A 420 9.33 19.61 24.37
CA ILE A 420 9.58 19.66 25.82
C ILE A 420 9.23 18.33 26.48
N LEU A 421 8.05 17.79 26.23
CA LEU A 421 7.60 16.54 26.83
C LEU A 421 8.48 15.36 26.42
N TRP A 422 8.87 15.31 25.15
CA TRP A 422 9.78 14.29 24.64
C TRP A 422 11.15 14.40 25.30
N ALA A 423 11.74 15.59 25.40
CA ALA A 423 13.04 15.77 26.06
C ALA A 423 13.03 15.43 27.57
N ARG A 424 11.86 15.50 28.23
CA ARG A 424 11.68 15.03 29.62
C ARG A 424 11.68 13.50 29.72
N SER A 425 11.13 12.80 28.72
CA SER A 425 11.01 11.33 28.72
C SER A 425 11.21 10.71 27.31
N PRO A 426 12.41 10.77 26.72
CA PRO A 426 12.62 10.35 25.32
C PRO A 426 12.37 8.87 25.06
N ALA A 427 12.46 8.04 26.12
CA ALA A 427 12.27 6.60 26.05
C ALA A 427 10.78 6.17 25.98
N VAL A 428 9.85 7.04 26.38
CA VAL A 428 8.41 6.71 26.43
C VAL A 428 7.77 6.83 25.05
N ALA A 429 8.17 7.83 24.25
CA ALA A 429 7.60 8.10 22.94
C ALA A 429 8.73 8.18 21.88
N THR A 430 9.35 7.04 21.57
CA THR A 430 10.50 6.99 20.65
C THR A 430 10.16 7.46 19.23
N GLU A 431 8.93 7.20 18.79
CA GLU A 431 8.43 7.50 17.45
C GLU A 431 7.84 8.92 17.31
N LEU A 432 7.69 9.68 18.40
CA LEU A 432 7.04 11.00 18.34
C LEU A 432 7.79 11.97 17.40
N PRO A 433 9.14 12.11 17.47
CA PRO A 433 9.88 12.95 16.54
C PRO A 433 9.72 12.52 15.08
N ARG A 434 9.63 11.21 14.82
CA ARG A 434 9.37 10.66 13.50
C ARG A 434 8.02 11.12 12.97
N HIS A 435 6.95 10.94 13.74
CA HIS A 435 5.61 11.35 13.33
C HIS A 435 5.47 12.86 13.19
N MET A 436 6.14 13.66 14.03
CA MET A 436 6.17 15.12 13.90
C MET A 436 6.82 15.57 12.60
N VAL A 437 7.97 15.00 12.23
CA VAL A 437 8.64 15.30 10.96
C VAL A 437 7.75 14.94 9.77
N LEU A 438 7.07 13.79 9.82
CA LEU A 438 6.15 13.39 8.76
C LEU A 438 4.93 14.30 8.69
N ALA A 439 4.31 14.64 9.82
CA ALA A 439 3.17 15.57 9.85
C ALA A 439 3.57 16.94 9.28
N ALA A 440 4.74 17.45 9.65
CA ALA A 440 5.28 18.69 9.10
C ALA A 440 5.57 18.60 7.60
N ALA A 441 6.09 17.46 7.11
CA ALA A 441 6.29 17.23 5.69
C ALA A 441 4.95 17.20 4.94
N TYR A 442 3.96 16.46 5.41
CA TYR A 442 2.63 16.43 4.78
C TYR A 442 1.94 17.80 4.79
N ALA A 443 2.07 18.57 5.87
CA ALA A 443 1.57 19.94 5.94
C ALA A 443 2.32 20.89 4.98
N GLY A 444 3.65 20.80 4.90
CA GLY A 444 4.48 21.63 4.01
C GLY A 444 4.31 21.32 2.53
N MET A 445 3.74 20.16 2.18
CA MET A 445 3.33 19.83 0.82
C MET A 445 2.01 20.46 0.40
N GLN A 446 1.26 21.05 1.33
CA GLN A 446 0.01 21.74 1.03
C GLN A 446 0.26 23.22 0.73
N PRO A 447 -0.49 23.83 -0.22
CA PRO A 447 -0.45 25.26 -0.42
C PRO A 447 -0.94 25.98 0.83
N ASP A 448 -0.30 27.10 1.15
CA ASP A 448 -0.79 27.97 2.21
C ASP A 448 -2.18 28.55 1.82
N PRO A 449 -2.99 28.98 2.81
CA PRO A 449 -4.35 29.46 2.54
C PRO A 449 -4.43 30.68 1.60
N HIS A 450 -3.39 31.51 1.54
CA HIS A 450 -3.36 32.68 0.65
C HIS A 450 -3.11 32.27 -0.79
N LEU A 451 -2.05 31.49 -1.04
CA LEU A 451 -1.73 30.94 -2.37
C LEU A 451 -2.91 30.14 -2.91
N TRP A 452 -3.52 29.28 -2.09
CA TRP A 452 -4.67 28.48 -2.52
C TRP A 452 -5.88 29.33 -2.90
N SER A 453 -6.23 30.32 -2.09
CA SER A 453 -7.35 31.23 -2.37
C SER A 453 -7.11 31.99 -3.68
N ARG A 454 -5.90 32.54 -3.89
CA ARG A 454 -5.54 33.22 -5.14
C ARG A 454 -5.65 32.29 -6.36
N TYR A 455 -5.19 31.06 -6.22
CA TYR A 455 -5.29 30.05 -7.27
C TYR A 455 -6.73 29.72 -7.64
N VAL A 456 -7.60 29.47 -6.66
CA VAL A 456 -9.00 29.16 -6.92
C VAL A 456 -9.75 30.35 -7.54
N ASP A 457 -9.43 31.58 -7.12
CA ASP A 457 -10.00 32.78 -7.73
C ASP A 457 -9.63 32.87 -9.22
N GLU A 458 -8.37 32.60 -9.59
CA GLU A 458 -7.93 32.61 -10.98
C GLU A 458 -8.56 31.48 -11.81
N VAL A 459 -8.71 30.28 -11.23
CA VAL A 459 -9.49 29.18 -11.85
C VAL A 459 -10.91 29.66 -12.16
N GLY A 460 -11.55 30.39 -11.24
CA GLY A 460 -12.88 30.97 -11.45
C GLY A 460 -12.93 32.02 -12.57
N VAL A 461 -11.89 32.85 -12.70
CA VAL A 461 -11.78 33.82 -13.80
C VAL A 461 -11.65 33.10 -15.15
N LEU A 462 -10.84 32.04 -15.24
CA LEU A 462 -10.67 31.24 -16.45
C LEU A 462 -11.92 30.46 -16.83
N GLU A 463 -12.62 29.87 -15.86
CA GLU A 463 -13.92 29.23 -16.05
C GLU A 463 -14.94 30.23 -16.63
N GLY A 464 -15.03 31.43 -16.04
CA GLY A 464 -15.94 32.49 -16.49
C GLY A 464 -15.64 33.02 -17.90
N ARG A 465 -14.39 32.92 -18.36
CA ARG A 465 -13.96 33.30 -19.71
C ARG A 465 -14.02 32.15 -20.72
N GLY A 466 -14.35 30.94 -20.29
CA GLY A 466 -14.37 29.74 -21.13
C GLY A 466 -13.00 29.17 -21.47
N GLY A 467 -11.94 29.58 -20.75
CA GLY A 467 -10.59 29.03 -20.91
C GLY A 467 -10.41 27.66 -20.27
N VAL A 468 -11.27 27.32 -19.30
CA VAL A 468 -11.30 26.04 -18.58
C VAL A 468 -12.75 25.55 -18.53
N SER A 469 -13.00 24.26 -18.76
CA SER A 469 -14.35 23.70 -18.66
C SER A 469 -14.80 23.59 -17.20
N ALA A 470 -16.11 23.50 -16.94
CA ALA A 470 -16.62 23.35 -15.57
C ALA A 470 -16.07 22.09 -14.87
N ASP A 471 -15.88 21.00 -15.62
CA ASP A 471 -15.33 19.75 -15.10
C ASP A 471 -13.84 19.89 -14.78
N ASP A 472 -13.06 20.51 -15.68
CA ASP A 472 -11.64 20.81 -15.42
C ASP A 472 -11.50 21.75 -14.20
N ALA A 473 -12.36 22.75 -14.06
CA ALA A 473 -12.35 23.69 -12.93
C ALA A 473 -12.62 22.98 -11.58
N ILE A 474 -13.48 21.96 -11.57
CA ILE A 474 -13.68 21.10 -10.39
C ILE A 474 -12.41 20.33 -10.07
N VAL A 475 -11.76 19.72 -11.07
CA VAL A 475 -10.49 18.99 -10.85
C VAL A 475 -9.44 19.90 -10.23
N LEU A 476 -9.29 21.12 -10.75
CA LEU A 476 -8.31 22.09 -10.26
C LEU A 476 -8.56 22.54 -8.82
N ARG A 477 -9.80 22.86 -8.44
CA ARG A 477 -10.12 23.43 -7.11
C ARG A 477 -10.53 22.42 -6.02
N SER A 478 -10.72 21.15 -6.39
CA SER A 478 -11.39 20.16 -5.52
C SER A 478 -10.72 18.79 -5.49
N THR A 479 -9.47 18.68 -5.91
CA THR A 479 -8.72 17.41 -5.84
C THR A 479 -7.32 17.59 -5.27
N THR A 480 -6.81 16.55 -4.62
CA THR A 480 -5.43 16.49 -4.13
C THR A 480 -4.43 16.55 -5.27
N VAL A 481 -4.76 15.96 -6.43
CA VAL A 481 -3.93 16.02 -7.64
C VAL A 481 -3.77 17.47 -8.11
N GLY A 482 -4.86 18.25 -8.15
CA GLY A 482 -4.81 19.68 -8.48
C GLY A 482 -3.93 20.49 -7.55
N ARG A 483 -4.02 20.24 -6.23
CA ARG A 483 -3.16 20.89 -5.24
C ARG A 483 -1.70 20.52 -5.38
N ASN A 484 -1.39 19.24 -5.55
CA ASN A 484 -0.02 18.76 -5.71
C ASN A 484 0.60 19.37 -6.97
N ALA A 485 -0.11 19.36 -8.09
CA ALA A 485 0.35 19.95 -9.34
C ALA A 485 0.56 21.47 -9.23
N LEU A 486 -0.29 22.20 -8.48
CA LEU A 486 -0.05 23.62 -8.16
C LEU A 486 1.25 23.81 -7.37
N MET A 487 1.48 22.97 -6.37
CA MET A 487 2.68 23.07 -5.53
C MET A 487 3.95 22.70 -6.30
N GLU A 488 3.88 21.75 -7.23
CA GLU A 488 5.00 21.47 -8.15
C GLU A 488 5.27 22.62 -9.12
N GLU A 489 4.22 23.27 -9.62
CA GLU A 489 4.35 24.40 -10.56
C GLU A 489 4.95 25.64 -9.89
N THR A 490 4.55 25.92 -8.65
CA THR A 490 4.91 27.17 -7.95
C THR A 490 5.99 26.98 -6.89
N LEU A 491 6.33 25.74 -6.55
CA LEU A 491 7.08 25.36 -5.34
C LEU A 491 6.46 25.91 -4.03
N GLY A 492 5.17 26.27 -4.04
CA GLY A 492 4.53 26.96 -2.92
C GLY A 492 4.91 28.45 -2.80
N ILE A 493 5.49 29.04 -3.84
CA ILE A 493 5.87 30.46 -3.86
C ILE A 493 4.72 31.28 -4.45
N ASP A 494 4.11 32.12 -3.62
CA ASP A 494 3.00 33.00 -4.01
C ASP A 494 3.33 33.96 -5.18
N ALA A 495 4.60 34.36 -5.32
CA ALA A 495 5.07 35.22 -6.40
C ALA A 495 5.20 34.50 -7.76
N GLU A 496 5.36 33.18 -7.77
CA GLU A 496 5.43 32.37 -9.00
C GLU A 496 4.02 32.03 -9.52
N MET A 497 2.98 32.28 -8.73
CA MET A 497 1.60 32.11 -9.17
C MET A 497 1.21 33.23 -10.16
N THR A 498 0.96 32.83 -11.40
CA THR A 498 0.53 33.70 -12.50
C THR A 498 -0.89 33.37 -12.97
N SER A 499 -1.45 34.22 -13.83
CA SER A 499 -2.75 33.95 -14.47
C SER A 499 -2.75 32.72 -15.38
N GLU A 500 -1.57 32.26 -15.82
CA GLU A 500 -1.44 31.07 -16.68
C GLU A 500 -1.21 29.78 -15.86
N SER A 501 -0.84 29.89 -14.58
CA SER A 501 -0.56 28.74 -13.72
C SER A 501 -1.69 27.71 -13.67
N PRO A 502 -3.00 28.05 -13.62
CA PRO A 502 -4.05 27.04 -13.68
C PRO A 502 -4.08 26.22 -14.98
N LEU A 503 -3.68 26.82 -16.11
CA LEU A 503 -3.58 26.10 -17.39
C LEU A 503 -2.35 25.19 -17.41
N ALA A 504 -1.21 25.64 -16.88
CA ALA A 504 -0.02 24.82 -16.72
C ALA A 504 -0.28 23.61 -15.82
N VAL A 505 -0.93 23.84 -14.68
CA VAL A 505 -1.38 22.78 -13.76
C VAL A 505 -2.32 21.81 -14.47
N LEU A 506 -3.30 22.30 -15.23
CA LEU A 506 -4.23 21.42 -15.96
C LEU A 506 -3.51 20.56 -17.01
N GLU A 507 -2.57 21.13 -17.76
CA GLU A 507 -1.77 20.37 -18.73
C GLU A 507 -0.87 19.35 -18.05
N ARG A 508 -0.27 19.67 -16.89
CA ARG A 508 0.49 18.73 -16.06
C ARG A 508 -0.36 17.54 -15.59
N ILE A 509 -1.54 17.81 -15.04
CA ILE A 509 -2.49 16.75 -14.64
C ILE A 509 -2.86 15.88 -15.85
N ARG A 510 -3.09 16.49 -17.01
CA ARG A 510 -3.39 15.75 -18.25
C ARG A 510 -2.20 14.92 -18.71
N SER A 511 -0.97 15.40 -18.62
CA SER A 511 0.22 14.60 -18.98
C SER A 511 0.40 13.43 -18.02
N GLU A 512 0.25 13.65 -16.71
CA GLU A 512 0.35 12.60 -15.68
C GLU A 512 -0.73 11.52 -15.81
N ILE A 513 -1.95 11.88 -16.22
CA ILE A 513 -3.01 10.90 -16.51
C ILE A 513 -2.77 10.18 -17.84
N LYS A 514 -2.26 10.88 -18.86
CA LYS A 514 -1.98 10.30 -20.19
C LYS A 514 -0.82 9.32 -20.15
N GLU A 515 0.20 9.55 -19.33
CA GLU A 515 1.42 8.74 -19.26
C GLU A 515 1.18 7.26 -18.90
N PRO A 516 0.42 6.89 -17.84
CA PRO A 516 0.10 5.49 -17.55
C PRO A 516 -0.78 4.84 -18.63
N VAL A 517 -1.64 5.60 -19.30
CA VAL A 517 -2.43 5.09 -20.45
C VAL A 517 -1.53 4.81 -21.65
N LEU A 518 -0.57 5.69 -21.93
CA LEU A 518 0.43 5.49 -22.98
C LEU A 518 1.37 4.32 -22.66
N GLU A 519 1.73 4.11 -21.40
CA GLU A 519 2.53 2.97 -20.96
C GLU A 519 1.77 1.65 -21.13
N GLN A 520 0.48 1.61 -20.76
CA GLN A 520 -0.39 0.47 -21.01
C GLN A 520 -0.55 0.18 -22.51
N LEU A 521 -0.65 1.22 -23.35
CA LEU A 521 -0.70 1.07 -24.81
C LEU A 521 0.61 0.53 -25.37
N ARG A 522 1.77 0.99 -24.89
CA ARG A 522 3.09 0.46 -25.28
C ARG A 522 3.26 -1.00 -24.84
N ALA A 523 2.85 -1.34 -23.63
CA ALA A 523 2.87 -2.71 -23.14
C ALA A 523 1.97 -3.62 -23.98
N ARG A 524 0.78 -3.14 -24.36
CA ARG A 524 -0.15 -3.86 -25.23
C ARG A 524 0.41 -4.04 -26.64
N GLN A 525 0.97 -3.00 -27.25
CA GLN A 525 1.61 -3.08 -28.58
C GLN A 525 2.80 -4.05 -28.59
N ASN A 526 3.61 -4.06 -27.53
CA ASN A 526 4.70 -5.03 -27.39
C ASN A 526 4.19 -6.47 -27.18
N SER A 527 3.08 -6.65 -26.46
CA SER A 527 2.42 -7.95 -26.33
C SER A 527 1.82 -8.44 -27.65
N GLU A 528 1.24 -7.55 -28.44
CA GLU A 528 0.68 -7.86 -29.76
C GLU A 528 1.78 -8.17 -30.77
N ALA A 529 2.89 -7.42 -30.77
CA ALA A 529 4.05 -7.67 -31.63
C ALA A 529 4.76 -8.99 -31.31
N SER A 530 4.83 -9.37 -30.04
CA SER A 530 5.37 -10.68 -29.62
C SER A 530 4.41 -11.81 -29.96
N ALA A 531 3.09 -11.59 -29.84
CA ALA A 531 2.06 -12.56 -30.25
C ALA A 531 2.06 -12.80 -31.76
N THR A 532 2.14 -11.77 -32.60
CA THR A 532 2.24 -11.92 -34.06
C THR A 532 3.51 -12.65 -34.46
N THR A 533 4.66 -12.29 -33.88
CA THR A 533 5.93 -13.02 -34.12
C THR A 533 5.81 -14.50 -33.73
N SER A 534 5.13 -14.81 -32.61
CA SER A 534 4.90 -16.20 -32.19
C SER A 534 3.94 -16.95 -33.12
N ALA A 535 2.91 -16.27 -33.64
CA ALA A 535 1.93 -16.82 -34.57
C ALA A 535 2.57 -17.09 -35.95
N ASP A 536 3.41 -16.20 -36.45
CA ASP A 536 4.16 -16.37 -37.70
C ASP A 536 5.14 -17.56 -37.60
N ASN A 537 5.84 -17.67 -36.47
CA ASN A 537 6.72 -18.82 -36.20
C ASN A 537 5.92 -20.14 -36.08
N ALA A 538 4.74 -20.12 -35.46
CA ALA A 538 3.87 -21.28 -35.36
C ALA A 538 3.28 -21.68 -36.72
N ALA A 539 2.88 -20.70 -37.55
CA ALA A 539 2.40 -20.93 -38.90
C ALA A 539 3.50 -21.53 -39.80
N ALA A 540 4.73 -21.01 -39.72
CA ALA A 540 5.88 -21.57 -40.43
C ALA A 540 6.19 -23.02 -39.99
N ALA A 541 6.10 -23.31 -38.69
CA ALA A 541 6.23 -24.67 -38.17
C ALA A 541 5.08 -25.58 -38.64
N TRP A 542 3.85 -25.06 -38.72
CA TRP A 542 2.68 -25.81 -39.19
C TRP A 542 2.76 -26.13 -40.69
N ILE A 543 3.23 -25.19 -41.50
CA ILE A 543 3.49 -25.42 -42.94
C ILE A 543 4.53 -26.54 -43.10
N LYS A 544 5.66 -26.44 -42.41
CA LYS A 544 6.73 -27.45 -42.48
C LYS A 544 6.26 -28.84 -42.04
N THR A 545 5.46 -28.92 -40.98
CA THR A 545 4.89 -30.19 -40.51
C THR A 545 3.82 -30.74 -41.47
N SER A 546 3.02 -29.88 -42.09
CA SER A 546 2.03 -30.31 -43.10
C SER A 546 2.70 -30.89 -44.35
N GLU A 547 3.79 -30.28 -44.83
CA GLU A 547 4.59 -30.78 -45.94
C GLU A 547 5.20 -32.16 -45.63
N GLU A 548 5.66 -32.35 -44.39
CA GLU A 548 6.21 -33.63 -43.93
C GLU A 548 5.14 -34.72 -43.80
N VAL A 549 3.94 -34.37 -43.31
CA VAL A 549 2.78 -35.27 -43.26
C VAL A 549 2.33 -35.67 -44.68
N GLU A 550 2.31 -34.75 -45.63
CA GLU A 550 1.93 -35.04 -47.02
C GLU A 550 2.95 -35.98 -47.70
N ARG A 551 4.25 -35.76 -47.46
CA ARG A 551 5.30 -36.68 -47.94
C ARG A 551 5.13 -38.08 -47.37
N LEU A 552 4.90 -38.19 -46.05
CA LEU A 552 4.69 -39.48 -45.38
C LEU A 552 3.40 -40.17 -45.85
N ALA A 553 2.32 -39.41 -46.09
CA ALA A 553 1.08 -39.94 -46.64
C ALA A 553 1.27 -40.51 -48.06
N GLY A 554 2.05 -39.83 -48.92
CA GLY A 554 2.42 -40.33 -50.24
C GLY A 554 3.24 -41.61 -50.19
N GLU A 555 4.20 -41.72 -49.26
CA GLU A 555 4.97 -42.95 -49.02
C GLU A 555 4.08 -44.11 -48.54
N LEU A 556 3.17 -43.83 -47.59
CA LEU A 556 2.21 -44.82 -47.09
C LEU A 556 1.27 -45.30 -48.19
N GLN A 557 0.83 -44.42 -49.08
CA GLN A 557 -0.04 -44.80 -50.20
C GLN A 557 0.66 -45.75 -51.17
N LYS A 558 1.92 -45.50 -51.51
CA LYS A 558 2.74 -46.44 -52.29
C LYS A 558 2.88 -47.80 -51.60
N GLN A 559 3.08 -47.81 -50.27
CA GLN A 559 3.11 -49.06 -49.51
C GLN A 559 1.76 -49.79 -49.50
N LYS A 560 0.64 -49.06 -49.42
CA LYS A 560 -0.70 -49.66 -49.52
C LYS A 560 -0.93 -50.28 -50.88
N GLU A 561 -0.63 -49.59 -51.97
CA GLU A 561 -0.74 -50.14 -53.33
C GLU A 561 0.10 -51.42 -53.51
N THR A 562 1.33 -51.40 -52.97
CA THR A 562 2.20 -52.58 -52.98
C THR A 562 1.58 -53.75 -52.19
N ASN A 563 1.04 -53.47 -51.00
CA ASN A 563 0.36 -54.46 -50.17
C ASN A 563 -0.94 -54.98 -50.80
N GLU A 564 -1.71 -54.13 -51.46
CA GLU A 564 -2.93 -54.52 -52.17
C GLU A 564 -2.60 -55.45 -53.33
N ASN A 565 -1.54 -55.15 -54.11
CA ASN A 565 -1.05 -56.06 -55.15
C ASN A 565 -0.65 -57.42 -54.59
N LEU A 566 0.09 -57.46 -53.48
CA LEU A 566 0.45 -58.71 -52.79
C LEU A 566 -0.79 -59.46 -52.28
N GLN A 567 -1.81 -58.74 -51.78
CA GLN A 567 -3.06 -59.36 -51.33
C GLN A 567 -3.86 -59.97 -52.49
N VAL A 568 -3.88 -59.33 -53.65
CA VAL A 568 -4.51 -59.88 -54.86
C VAL A 568 -3.81 -61.17 -55.29
N GLU A 569 -2.47 -61.19 -55.26
CA GLU A 569 -1.69 -62.39 -55.59
C GLU A 569 -1.95 -63.55 -54.60
N LEU A 570 -2.02 -63.26 -53.31
CA LEU A 570 -2.40 -64.24 -52.27
C LEU A 570 -3.83 -64.73 -52.44
N LYS A 571 -4.77 -63.86 -52.83
CA LYS A 571 -6.17 -64.22 -53.04
C LYS A 571 -6.32 -65.17 -54.25
N ASN A 572 -5.60 -64.92 -55.33
CA ASN A 572 -5.57 -65.80 -56.50
C ASN A 572 -5.03 -67.19 -56.13
N SER A 573 -3.96 -67.26 -55.33
CA SER A 573 -3.42 -68.54 -54.83
C SER A 573 -4.42 -69.28 -53.93
N ARG A 574 -5.09 -68.57 -53.01
CA ARG A 574 -6.11 -69.16 -52.13
C ARG A 574 -7.37 -69.61 -52.88
N GLN A 575 -7.76 -68.89 -53.93
CA GLN A 575 -8.91 -69.27 -54.75
C GLN A 575 -8.66 -70.63 -55.43
N HIS A 576 -7.45 -70.81 -55.96
CA HIS A 576 -6.99 -72.07 -56.56
C HIS A 576 -7.00 -73.24 -55.57
N GLU A 577 -6.70 -73.00 -54.29
CA GLU A 577 -6.84 -74.02 -53.22
C GLU A 577 -8.30 -74.26 -52.79
N SER A 578 -9.13 -73.20 -52.78
CA SER A 578 -10.53 -73.28 -52.35
C SER A 578 -11.41 -74.05 -53.31
N GLU A 579 -11.16 -73.95 -54.62
CA GLU A 579 -11.84 -74.73 -55.67
C GLU A 579 -11.56 -76.23 -55.51
N ARG A 580 -10.33 -76.59 -55.13
CA ARG A 580 -9.98 -77.99 -54.80
C ARG A 580 -10.72 -78.50 -53.57
N ARG A 581 -10.95 -77.65 -52.55
CA ARG A 581 -11.67 -78.03 -51.32
C ARG A 581 -13.20 -78.05 -51.47
N SER A 582 -13.79 -77.22 -52.34
CA SER A 582 -15.25 -77.18 -52.54
C SER A 582 -15.78 -78.38 -53.33
N ALA A 583 -15.00 -78.91 -54.28
CA ALA A 583 -15.32 -80.15 -54.98
C ALA A 583 -15.47 -81.35 -54.01
N LEU A 584 -14.63 -81.41 -52.97
CA LEU A 584 -14.70 -82.46 -51.94
C LEU A 584 -15.90 -82.30 -51.00
N LYS A 585 -16.32 -81.06 -50.67
CA LYS A 585 -17.45 -80.79 -49.76
C LYS A 585 -18.83 -81.08 -50.38
N THR A 586 -19.00 -80.83 -51.68
CA THR A 586 -20.29 -81.04 -52.37
C THR A 586 -20.65 -82.52 -52.47
N HIS A 587 -19.67 -83.41 -52.61
CA HIS A 587 -19.89 -84.85 -52.62
C HIS A 587 -20.34 -85.40 -51.25
N ALA A 588 -19.82 -84.87 -50.14
CA ALA A 588 -20.19 -85.31 -48.79
C ALA A 588 -21.60 -84.84 -48.37
N ALA A 589 -21.99 -83.61 -48.75
CA ALA A 589 -23.30 -83.04 -48.39
C ALA A 589 -24.50 -83.72 -49.08
N ARG A 590 -24.33 -84.19 -50.34
CA ARG A 590 -25.42 -84.89 -51.06
C ARG A 590 -25.78 -86.23 -50.43
N ARG A 591 -24.81 -86.97 -49.88
CA ARG A 591 -25.06 -88.26 -49.20
C ARG A 591 -25.76 -88.09 -47.86
N ALA A 592 -25.46 -87.03 -47.11
CA ALA A 592 -26.10 -86.77 -45.81
C ALA A 592 -27.59 -86.40 -45.95
N LYS A 593 -27.94 -85.58 -46.96
CA LYS A 593 -29.31 -85.12 -47.22
C LYS A 593 -30.27 -86.22 -47.69
N PHE A 594 -29.74 -87.26 -48.34
CA PHE A 594 -30.53 -88.42 -48.77
C PHE A 594 -30.96 -89.31 -47.60
N LEU A 595 -30.12 -89.44 -46.57
CA LEU A 595 -30.37 -90.29 -45.40
C LEU A 595 -31.40 -89.68 -44.42
N THR A 596 -31.43 -88.36 -44.27
CA THR A 596 -32.34 -87.66 -43.34
C THR A 596 -33.78 -87.59 -43.86
N ASN A 597 -33.97 -87.41 -45.17
CA ASN A 597 -35.32 -87.41 -45.77
C ASN A 597 -36.01 -88.78 -45.73
N LEU A 598 -35.25 -89.88 -45.80
CA LEU A 598 -35.80 -91.24 -45.67
C LEU A 598 -36.40 -91.48 -44.26
N LEU A 599 -35.75 -90.93 -43.23
CA LEU A 599 -36.11 -91.15 -41.83
C LEU A 599 -37.38 -90.38 -41.42
N LEU A 600 -37.59 -89.18 -42.01
CA LEU A 600 -38.79 -88.36 -41.77
C LEU A 600 -40.07 -89.05 -42.29
N TRP A 601 -40.03 -89.62 -43.50
CA TRP A 601 -41.20 -90.26 -44.12
C TRP A 601 -41.62 -91.56 -43.42
N CYS A 602 -40.70 -92.28 -42.76
CA CYS A 602 -41.05 -93.45 -41.96
C CYS A 602 -41.89 -93.13 -40.71
N VAL A 603 -41.77 -91.92 -40.14
CA VAL A 603 -42.45 -91.53 -38.90
C VAL A 603 -43.79 -90.83 -39.19
N ALA A 604 -43.85 -89.99 -40.21
CA ALA A 604 -45.05 -89.20 -40.53
C ALA A 604 -46.16 -90.04 -41.20
N GLY A 605 -45.79 -91.03 -42.02
CA GLY A 605 -46.74 -91.86 -42.79
C GLY A 605 -47.79 -92.60 -41.93
N PRO A 606 -47.40 -93.33 -40.86
CA PRO A 606 -48.35 -94.06 -40.02
C PRO A 606 -49.34 -93.15 -39.27
N LEU A 607 -48.90 -91.95 -38.86
CA LEU A 607 -49.74 -91.01 -38.10
C LEU A 607 -50.89 -90.45 -38.95
N ILE A 608 -50.62 -90.15 -40.22
CA ILE A 608 -51.62 -89.64 -41.16
C ILE A 608 -52.67 -90.72 -41.47
N VAL A 609 -52.24 -91.98 -41.61
CA VAL A 609 -53.14 -93.12 -41.84
C VAL A 609 -54.07 -93.35 -40.64
N LEU A 610 -53.56 -93.22 -39.41
CA LEU A 610 -54.35 -93.34 -38.19
C LEU A 610 -55.45 -92.28 -38.05
N VAL A 611 -55.17 -91.03 -38.44
CA VAL A 611 -56.17 -89.95 -38.42
C VAL A 611 -57.23 -90.17 -39.51
N ALA A 612 -56.82 -90.59 -40.71
CA ALA A 612 -57.75 -90.88 -41.81
C ALA A 612 -58.71 -92.04 -41.48
N LEU A 613 -58.24 -93.07 -40.77
CA LEU A 613 -59.06 -94.22 -40.36
C LEU A 613 -60.24 -93.83 -39.43
N LYS A 614 -60.11 -92.78 -38.62
CA LYS A 614 -61.19 -92.29 -37.74
C LYS A 614 -62.24 -91.44 -38.48
N LEU A 615 -61.83 -90.73 -39.52
CA LEU A 615 -62.74 -89.89 -40.33
C LEU A 615 -63.71 -90.73 -41.18
N ILE A 616 -63.30 -91.94 -41.56
CA ILE A 616 -64.11 -92.84 -42.39
C ILE A 616 -65.09 -93.68 -41.54
N ASP A 617 -64.93 -93.66 -40.21
CA ASP A 617 -65.79 -94.27 -39.18
C ASP A 617 -66.40 -95.64 -39.58
N PRO A 618 -65.56 -96.63 -39.93
CA PRO A 618 -66.05 -97.88 -40.49
C PRO A 618 -66.76 -98.73 -39.41
N PRO A 619 -67.79 -99.53 -39.77
CA PRO A 619 -68.72 -100.13 -38.79
C PRO A 619 -68.11 -101.06 -37.74
N TRP A 620 -66.89 -101.56 -37.95
CA TRP A 620 -66.16 -102.45 -37.04
C TRP A 620 -65.39 -101.71 -35.94
N LEU A 621 -65.34 -100.37 -35.99
CA LEU A 621 -64.59 -99.53 -35.05
C LEU A 621 -65.39 -99.13 -33.79
N GLY A 622 -66.57 -99.72 -33.57
CA GLY A 622 -67.46 -99.40 -32.46
C GLY A 622 -67.07 -99.98 -31.09
N ASP A 623 -66.25 -101.06 -31.05
CA ASP A 623 -65.93 -101.80 -29.81
C ASP A 623 -64.43 -101.77 -29.44
N VAL A 624 -63.70 -100.70 -29.80
CA VAL A 624 -62.26 -100.57 -29.48
C VAL A 624 -61.99 -99.91 -28.12
N PRO A 625 -60.90 -100.30 -27.41
CA PRO A 625 -60.57 -99.77 -26.09
C PRO A 625 -60.31 -98.26 -26.07
N GLU A 626 -60.74 -97.56 -25.01
CA GLU A 626 -60.66 -96.08 -24.90
C GLU A 626 -59.26 -95.48 -25.13
N TRP A 627 -58.18 -96.19 -24.81
CA TRP A 627 -56.81 -95.67 -25.00
C TRP A 627 -56.47 -95.43 -26.49
N LEU A 628 -57.07 -96.19 -27.41
CA LEU A 628 -56.84 -96.00 -28.85
C LEU A 628 -57.56 -94.74 -29.35
N ASN A 629 -58.71 -94.40 -28.76
CA ASN A 629 -59.40 -93.15 -29.04
C ASN A 629 -58.57 -91.94 -28.62
N TRP A 630 -57.94 -92.00 -27.44
CA TRP A 630 -56.99 -90.98 -26.99
C TRP A 630 -55.75 -90.91 -27.87
N ALA A 631 -55.21 -92.05 -28.33
CA ALA A 631 -54.06 -92.07 -29.24
C ALA A 631 -54.37 -91.37 -30.57
N ILE A 632 -55.58 -91.53 -31.11
CA ILE A 632 -55.99 -90.82 -32.33
C ILE A 632 -56.21 -89.32 -32.07
N VAL A 633 -56.77 -88.94 -30.92
CA VAL A 633 -56.90 -87.52 -30.54
C VAL A 633 -55.53 -86.87 -30.40
N ILE A 634 -54.56 -87.54 -29.77
CA ILE A 634 -53.19 -87.05 -29.65
C ILE A 634 -52.55 -86.95 -31.04
N ALA A 635 -52.73 -87.95 -31.91
CA ALA A 635 -52.22 -87.91 -33.28
C ALA A 635 -52.82 -86.75 -34.10
N ALA A 636 -54.13 -86.49 -33.94
CA ALA A 636 -54.83 -85.39 -34.59
C ALA A 636 -54.37 -84.01 -34.06
N VAL A 637 -54.14 -83.88 -32.76
CA VAL A 637 -53.59 -82.65 -32.16
C VAL A 637 -52.16 -82.42 -32.65
N VAL A 638 -51.32 -83.46 -32.69
CA VAL A 638 -49.93 -83.33 -33.18
C VAL A 638 -49.89 -82.97 -34.66
N THR A 639 -50.74 -83.58 -35.50
CA THR A 639 -50.84 -83.19 -36.92
C THR A 639 -51.41 -81.78 -37.11
N ALA A 640 -52.40 -81.37 -36.31
CA ALA A 640 -52.93 -80.01 -36.35
C ALA A 640 -51.90 -78.97 -35.89
N VAL A 641 -51.13 -79.25 -34.84
CA VAL A 641 -50.04 -78.38 -34.36
C VAL A 641 -48.93 -78.29 -35.41
N LEU A 642 -48.54 -79.41 -36.03
CA LEU A 642 -47.54 -79.40 -37.10
C LEU A 642 -48.03 -78.63 -38.34
N ALA A 643 -49.31 -78.74 -38.71
CA ALA A 643 -49.90 -77.98 -39.81
C ALA A 643 -50.04 -76.48 -39.50
N ILE A 644 -50.39 -76.12 -38.26
CA ILE A 644 -50.49 -74.73 -37.79
C ILE A 644 -49.10 -74.07 -37.77
N LEU A 645 -48.07 -74.80 -37.30
CA LEU A 645 -46.69 -74.34 -37.31
C LEU A 645 -46.15 -74.15 -38.74
N ASP A 646 -46.58 -74.98 -39.70
CA ASP A 646 -46.23 -74.81 -41.12
C ASP A 646 -46.99 -73.63 -41.77
N SER A 647 -48.24 -73.35 -41.38
CA SER A 647 -49.03 -72.21 -41.90
C SER A 647 -48.67 -70.85 -41.30
N LEU A 648 -48.05 -70.81 -40.12
CA LEU A 648 -47.62 -69.57 -39.43
C LEU A 648 -46.23 -69.09 -39.89
N GLY A 649 -45.69 -69.63 -40.98
CA GLY A 649 -44.58 -69.04 -41.73
C GLY A 649 -43.21 -69.12 -41.06
N GLN A 650 -43.05 -69.90 -39.99
CA GLN A 650 -41.74 -70.16 -39.35
C GLN A 650 -41.16 -71.52 -39.76
N GLY A 651 -40.85 -71.66 -41.06
CA GLY A 651 -39.95 -72.69 -41.58
C GLY A 651 -40.54 -74.12 -41.67
N THR A 652 -40.40 -74.72 -42.84
CA THR A 652 -40.87 -76.08 -43.14
C THR A 652 -40.15 -77.10 -42.25
N VAL A 653 -40.85 -78.13 -41.74
CA VAL A 653 -40.35 -79.17 -40.81
C VAL A 653 -38.99 -79.77 -41.19
N THR A 654 -38.64 -79.78 -42.47
CA THR A 654 -37.33 -80.21 -42.99
C THR A 654 -36.15 -79.31 -42.56
N GLN A 655 -36.37 -78.03 -42.26
CA GLN A 655 -35.33 -77.09 -41.79
C GLN A 655 -34.92 -77.33 -40.33
N TRP A 656 -35.83 -77.87 -39.51
CA TRP A 656 -35.56 -78.23 -38.10
C TRP A 656 -34.58 -79.42 -37.96
N LEU A 657 -34.49 -80.30 -38.97
CA LEU A 657 -33.53 -81.42 -39.01
C LEU A 657 -32.11 -81.03 -39.46
N SER A 658 -31.91 -79.78 -39.93
CA SER A 658 -30.61 -79.29 -40.40
C SER A 658 -29.41 -79.40 -39.43
N PRO A 659 -29.57 -79.42 -38.09
CA PRO A 659 -28.44 -79.63 -37.17
C PRO A 659 -27.92 -81.08 -37.22
N VAL A 660 -28.80 -82.06 -37.46
CA VAL A 660 -28.45 -83.47 -37.55
C VAL A 660 -27.77 -83.77 -38.89
N GLU A 661 -28.25 -83.17 -39.97
CA GLU A 661 -27.61 -83.23 -41.30
C GLU A 661 -26.17 -82.71 -41.26
N ARG A 662 -25.95 -81.57 -40.59
CA ARG A 662 -24.61 -80.95 -40.45
C ARG A 662 -23.63 -81.83 -39.67
N LYS A 663 -24.08 -82.54 -38.63
CA LYS A 663 -23.24 -83.48 -37.87
C LYS A 663 -22.88 -84.74 -38.64
N LEU A 664 -23.78 -85.24 -39.49
CA LEU A 664 -23.51 -86.41 -40.34
C LEU A 664 -22.54 -86.06 -41.47
N ALA A 665 -22.71 -84.88 -42.08
CA ALA A 665 -21.82 -84.38 -43.12
C ALA A 665 -20.37 -84.18 -42.63
N SER A 666 -20.16 -83.65 -41.43
CA SER A 666 -18.82 -83.41 -40.87
C SER A 666 -18.07 -84.72 -40.53
N ARG A 667 -18.79 -85.78 -40.13
CA ARG A 667 -18.19 -87.11 -39.93
C ARG A 667 -17.75 -87.77 -41.24
N ILE A 668 -18.45 -87.53 -42.34
CA ILE A 668 -18.04 -88.02 -43.66
C ILE A 668 -16.84 -87.21 -44.17
N GLU A 669 -16.85 -85.89 -43.98
CA GLU A 669 -15.78 -84.97 -44.39
C GLU A 669 -14.42 -85.27 -43.71
N SER A 670 -14.42 -85.55 -42.40
CA SER A 670 -13.19 -85.88 -41.66
C SER A 670 -12.54 -87.21 -42.07
N LYS A 671 -13.31 -88.16 -42.62
CA LYS A 671 -12.78 -89.43 -43.14
C LYS A 671 -12.07 -89.27 -44.49
N GLU A 672 -12.54 -88.35 -45.34
CA GLU A 672 -11.95 -88.10 -46.65
C GLU A 672 -10.74 -87.15 -46.59
N LEU A 673 -10.75 -86.15 -45.69
CA LEU A 673 -9.62 -85.22 -45.51
C LEU A 673 -8.33 -85.88 -44.98
N LYS A 674 -8.42 -87.01 -44.27
CA LYS A 674 -7.24 -87.77 -43.81
C LYS A 674 -6.47 -88.47 -44.94
N LYS A 675 -7.06 -88.64 -46.13
CA LYS A 675 -6.35 -89.26 -47.28
C LYS A 675 -5.51 -88.27 -48.09
N VAL A 676 -5.64 -86.96 -47.88
CA VAL A 676 -5.10 -85.93 -48.80
C VAL A 676 -3.89 -85.15 -48.22
N SER A 677 -3.54 -85.31 -46.95
CA SER A 677 -2.48 -84.53 -46.28
C SER A 677 -1.07 -85.17 -46.31
N HIS A 678 -0.59 -85.64 -47.46
CA HIS A 678 0.80 -86.07 -47.66
C HIS A 678 1.38 -85.46 -48.94
N HIS A 679 1.91 -84.24 -48.86
CA HIS A 679 3.25 -83.86 -49.36
C HIS A 679 3.53 -82.35 -49.19
N PRO A 680 4.76 -81.93 -48.83
CA PRO A 680 5.10 -80.55 -48.48
C PRO A 680 5.83 -79.76 -49.60
N THR A 681 5.60 -78.43 -49.60
CA THR A 681 6.46 -77.23 -49.87
C THR A 681 7.83 -77.44 -50.56
N PRO A 682 8.41 -76.50 -51.36
CA PRO A 682 8.90 -75.21 -50.82
C PRO A 682 9.18 -74.04 -51.83
N GLY A 683 9.58 -72.88 -51.31
CA GLY A 683 10.22 -71.83 -52.11
C GLY A 683 10.37 -70.47 -51.43
N GLU A 684 11.08 -70.41 -50.30
CA GLU A 684 11.69 -69.19 -49.78
C GLU A 684 13.05 -68.94 -50.47
N GLY A 685 13.34 -67.68 -50.74
CA GLY A 685 14.67 -67.14 -51.07
C GLY A 685 14.56 -65.62 -51.08
N GLU A 686 15.06 -64.93 -50.03
CA GLU A 686 16.35 -64.22 -50.06
C GLU A 686 16.22 -62.84 -50.75
N MET A 687 16.75 -61.71 -50.29
CA MET A 687 17.63 -61.29 -49.19
C MET A 687 17.81 -59.75 -49.36
N VAL A 688 18.55 -59.10 -48.45
CA VAL A 688 19.21 -57.76 -48.59
C VAL A 688 18.34 -56.54 -48.23
N SER A 689 18.45 -55.92 -47.04
CA SER A 689 19.57 -55.13 -46.45
C SER A 689 19.97 -53.87 -47.24
N SER A 690 19.48 -52.70 -46.83
CA SER A 690 20.26 -51.46 -46.93
C SER A 690 19.69 -50.37 -46.01
N LYS A 691 20.46 -50.04 -44.98
CA LYS A 691 20.35 -48.80 -44.20
C LYS A 691 20.53 -47.59 -45.11
N ARG A 692 19.66 -46.59 -44.97
CA ARG A 692 20.04 -45.19 -44.71
C ARG A 692 18.94 -44.54 -43.90
#